data_AF-A0A7Y4RAN2-F1
#
_entry.id   AF-A0A7Y4RAN2-F1
#
_cell.length_a   1.000
_cell.length_b   1.000
_cell.length_c   1.000
_cell.angle_alpha   90.00
_cell.angle_beta   90.00
_cell.angle_gamma   90.00
#
_symmetry.space_group_name_H-M   'P 1'
#
loop_
_entity.id
_entity.type
_entity.pdbx_description
1 polymer ?
#
loop_
_entity_poly.entity_id
_entity_poly.type
_entity_poly.pdbx_seq_one_letter_code
_entity_poly.pdbx_strand_id
1 'polypeptide(L)'
;MWRAGLIATAVSLLTVASVAQTNVRGWYAKGQVWIVWEVDPLVEPITYNIYASPQIETDAAQMTLIGRLLKQDWEGQRLRNLDAGVTLKLPTPMAGVFYQLLPTEGAFVFTPHSAATRYFAVVKNGETLVTNANRDQVTFGYDPVNDPVQAHAQFDGATEGGYPYTAYVVWTDGRLDPDNARPDFPVGGNEHRNGVPHVFVITRPLTPLPSTPYPAVFALHGGEGAYHNFLPGRPERANLDLELADGVVITPNDNLYLRWEGQTINQSTRWFGYVSTLDPFTDAVRTDPAPTDVVISYTARRIEWILDWVLGPNSGYNVDPARVAMIGHSAGAGGTSSLSRQFPERLCAAVAHCPVFNGLEDVILPNPLHGQPSQNLATNLMDADGQPIDIQDVSRTAHTRLATQRDFCFTHYYTGIRDDNAAAAWTPVQRARFDDLNASGMGAAISWDEREHGIEKWDADSMAPGPCMPWPDIGQWISPVRTERHSAQYLIDTHRNDRSYPGFFNVDEDSLTPGRQPDPGPGDPCAAGMAVWGTWGGYCDWDTASIVDQSDRWECTIFLRGLSAVSIDNAPVESVTTDVSLRRTQQFNPSEGSTVTWRLEDVDTNAILQSGAVDAGDESLVIIPGLIIRRDPDRRRLIVSTPCVDHDDCNDDDVCTQDVCATASCDNPSRQFGDANHDGSIDIFDILCVLDGFAGVFSVCALPNVDLTPCPGGDGIIDIFDILAVLDGFSGVNTCNCPAGP
;
A
#
# COMPACT_ATOMS: atom_id res chain seq x y z
N MET A 1 19.27 2.36 -93.40
CA MET A 1 20.68 2.79 -93.34
C MET A 1 20.96 3.36 -91.96
N TRP A 2 22.14 3.06 -91.43
CA TRP A 2 22.60 3.29 -90.06
C TRP A 2 22.55 4.75 -89.60
N ARG A 3 22.25 5.00 -88.31
CA ARG A 3 23.25 5.34 -87.28
C ARG A 3 22.61 5.53 -85.90
N ALA A 4 23.25 4.93 -84.91
CA ALA A 4 22.96 5.02 -83.49
C ALA A 4 23.36 6.38 -82.92
N GLY A 5 22.56 6.89 -81.98
CA GLY A 5 22.91 7.97 -81.06
C GLY A 5 22.69 7.49 -79.64
N LEU A 6 23.78 7.33 -78.88
CA LEU A 6 23.74 7.18 -77.43
C LEU A 6 23.24 8.49 -76.82
N ILE A 7 22.16 8.44 -76.05
CA ILE A 7 21.79 9.49 -75.09
C ILE A 7 22.22 8.97 -73.72
N ALA A 8 23.22 9.62 -73.12
CA ALA A 8 23.61 9.41 -71.74
C ALA A 8 22.58 10.10 -70.84
N THR A 9 21.74 9.30 -70.17
CA THR A 9 20.84 9.80 -69.13
C THR A 9 21.67 10.08 -67.89
N ALA A 10 21.91 11.36 -67.60
CA ALA A 10 22.43 11.78 -66.31
C ALA A 10 21.36 11.50 -65.25
N VAL A 11 21.53 10.41 -64.50
CA VAL A 11 20.77 10.16 -63.27
C VAL A 11 21.33 11.12 -62.22
N SER A 12 20.65 12.24 -62.02
CA SER A 12 20.85 13.07 -60.83
C SER A 12 20.47 12.22 -59.62
N LEU A 13 21.46 11.69 -58.92
CA LEU A 13 21.33 11.24 -57.54
C LEU A 13 20.93 12.45 -56.70
N LEU A 14 19.62 12.64 -56.52
CA LEU A 14 19.09 13.38 -55.39
C LEU A 14 19.45 12.58 -54.14
N THR A 15 20.59 12.88 -53.53
CA THR A 15 20.78 12.61 -52.11
C THR A 15 19.69 13.37 -51.38
N VAL A 16 18.60 12.69 -51.04
CA VAL A 16 17.70 13.15 -49.99
C VAL A 16 18.58 13.18 -48.74
N ALA A 17 19.07 14.36 -48.38
CA ALA A 17 19.67 14.55 -47.07
C ALA A 17 18.61 14.10 -46.07
N SER A 18 18.89 13.05 -45.30
CA SER A 18 18.03 12.72 -44.17
C SER A 18 18.03 13.96 -43.29
N VAL A 19 16.85 14.54 -43.10
CA VAL A 19 16.73 15.73 -42.26
C VAL A 19 16.93 15.22 -40.84
N ALA A 20 18.08 15.57 -40.26
CA ALA A 20 18.35 15.39 -38.83
C ALA A 20 17.20 16.04 -38.05
N GLN A 21 16.91 15.53 -36.85
CA GLN A 21 15.90 16.15 -35.98
C GLN A 21 16.16 17.66 -35.84
N THR A 22 15.10 18.46 -35.90
CA THR A 22 15.23 19.92 -35.84
C THR A 22 14.71 20.44 -34.51
N ASN A 23 15.11 21.66 -34.17
CA ASN A 23 14.60 22.40 -33.03
C ASN A 23 14.75 21.66 -31.68
N VAL A 24 15.87 20.95 -31.51
CA VAL A 24 16.24 20.41 -30.18
C VAL A 24 16.47 21.58 -29.23
N ARG A 25 15.74 21.57 -28.12
CA ARG A 25 15.79 22.57 -27.06
C ARG A 25 15.87 21.84 -25.72
N GLY A 26 16.67 22.37 -24.81
CA GLY A 26 16.87 21.82 -23.49
C GLY A 26 16.83 22.87 -22.39
N TRP A 27 16.31 22.50 -21.23
CA TRP A 27 16.37 23.35 -20.03
C TRP A 27 16.35 22.51 -18.75
N TYR A 28 16.78 23.13 -17.64
CA TYR A 28 16.73 22.54 -16.31
C TYR A 28 15.58 23.13 -15.51
N ALA A 29 14.75 22.28 -14.92
CA ALA A 29 13.68 22.67 -14.01
C ALA A 29 13.26 21.49 -13.14
N LYS A 30 12.95 21.76 -11.86
CA LYS A 30 12.37 20.77 -10.93
C LYS A 30 13.23 19.52 -10.77
N GLY A 31 14.51 19.74 -10.52
CA GLY A 31 15.47 18.67 -10.31
C GLY A 31 15.81 17.85 -11.57
N GLN A 32 15.28 18.18 -12.75
CA GLN A 32 15.46 17.40 -13.98
C GLN A 32 15.78 18.27 -15.21
N VAL A 33 16.37 17.65 -16.24
CA VAL A 33 16.66 18.26 -17.53
C VAL A 33 15.64 17.79 -18.56
N TRP A 34 14.98 18.73 -19.22
CA TRP A 34 13.94 18.52 -20.21
C TRP A 34 14.51 18.73 -21.59
N ILE A 35 14.41 17.74 -22.47
CA ILE A 35 14.86 17.81 -23.86
C ILE A 35 13.65 17.63 -24.76
N VAL A 36 13.37 18.63 -25.60
CA VAL A 36 12.25 18.66 -26.55
C VAL A 36 12.79 18.76 -27.96
N TRP A 37 12.17 18.05 -28.90
CA TRP A 37 12.53 18.11 -30.32
C TRP A 37 11.30 18.02 -31.21
N GLU A 38 11.45 18.41 -32.46
CA GLU A 38 10.44 18.22 -33.51
C GLU A 38 10.61 16.83 -34.15
N VAL A 39 9.55 16.03 -34.09
CA VAL A 39 9.49 14.67 -34.63
C VAL A 39 9.50 14.73 -36.17
N ASP A 40 10.16 13.77 -36.81
CA ASP A 40 10.12 13.65 -38.27
C ASP A 40 8.69 13.42 -38.81
N PRO A 41 8.15 14.33 -39.63
CA PRO A 41 6.80 14.22 -40.18
C PRO A 41 6.70 13.26 -41.38
N LEU A 42 7.82 12.81 -41.96
CA LEU A 42 7.85 11.98 -43.18
C LEU A 42 7.93 10.48 -42.87
N VAL A 43 8.68 10.12 -41.83
CA VAL A 43 8.83 8.75 -41.33
C VAL A 43 8.85 8.84 -39.82
N GLU A 44 7.75 8.47 -39.15
CA GLU A 44 7.78 8.34 -37.70
C GLU A 44 8.73 7.18 -37.34
N PRO A 45 9.93 7.45 -36.80
CA PRO A 45 10.83 6.38 -36.41
C PRO A 45 10.21 5.64 -35.23
N ILE A 46 10.51 4.35 -35.11
CA ILE A 46 10.05 3.54 -33.97
C ILE A 46 10.66 4.07 -32.67
N THR A 47 11.90 4.60 -32.73
CA THR A 47 12.65 5.12 -31.59
C THR A 47 13.51 6.33 -31.91
N TYR A 48 13.69 7.19 -30.90
CA TYR A 48 14.71 8.23 -30.85
C TYR A 48 15.79 7.88 -29.84
N ASN A 49 17.05 8.15 -30.17
CA ASN A 49 18.20 8.01 -29.28
C ASN A 49 18.61 9.38 -28.75
N ILE A 50 18.84 9.46 -27.45
CA ILE A 50 19.27 10.67 -26.76
C ILE A 50 20.69 10.46 -26.24
N TYR A 51 21.58 11.36 -26.64
CA TYR A 51 22.99 11.32 -26.28
C TYR A 51 23.38 12.53 -25.44
N ALA A 52 24.37 12.37 -24.56
CA ALA A 52 24.97 13.47 -23.82
C ALA A 52 26.51 13.46 -23.88
N SER A 53 27.13 14.64 -23.89
CA SER A 53 28.59 14.82 -23.80
C SER A 53 28.95 16.09 -23.02
N PRO A 54 30.09 16.12 -22.30
CA PRO A 54 30.65 17.36 -21.75
C PRO A 54 31.20 18.31 -22.83
N GLN A 55 31.41 17.83 -24.06
CA GLN A 55 32.00 18.58 -25.17
C GLN A 55 31.03 18.67 -26.35
N ILE A 56 31.31 19.62 -27.24
CA ILE A 56 30.58 19.73 -28.51
C ILE A 56 31.06 18.65 -29.47
N GLU A 57 30.16 17.73 -29.83
CA GLU A 57 30.46 16.62 -30.72
C GLU A 57 29.68 16.72 -32.04
N THR A 58 30.22 16.07 -33.08
CA THR A 58 29.61 16.00 -34.41
C THR A 58 29.10 14.61 -34.79
N ASP A 59 29.41 13.60 -33.99
CA ASP A 59 28.95 12.23 -34.18
C ASP A 59 28.53 11.60 -32.84
N ALA A 60 27.43 10.85 -32.85
CA ALA A 60 26.86 10.18 -31.69
C ALA A 60 27.83 9.16 -31.06
N ALA A 61 28.76 8.58 -31.83
CA ALA A 61 29.79 7.67 -31.31
C ALA A 61 30.79 8.36 -30.35
N GLN A 62 30.83 9.69 -30.36
CA GLN A 62 31.66 10.49 -29.44
C GLN A 62 30.88 10.90 -28.17
N MET A 63 29.61 10.55 -28.09
CA MET A 63 28.71 10.87 -26.99
C MET A 63 28.26 9.61 -26.25
N THR A 64 27.72 9.77 -25.04
CA THR A 64 27.14 8.67 -24.28
C THR A 64 25.65 8.57 -24.59
N LEU A 65 25.15 7.39 -24.99
CA LEU A 65 23.71 7.13 -25.06
C LEU A 65 23.14 7.15 -23.63
N ILE A 66 22.22 8.07 -23.35
CA ILE A 66 21.61 8.20 -22.03
C ILE A 66 20.14 7.81 -22.00
N GLY A 67 19.52 7.60 -23.17
CA GLY A 67 18.14 7.17 -23.26
C GLY A 67 17.73 6.83 -24.68
N ARG A 68 16.70 6.00 -24.77
CA ARG A 68 15.96 5.70 -25.99
C ARG A 68 14.49 5.66 -25.59
N LEU A 69 13.61 6.18 -26.43
CA LEU A 69 12.17 6.16 -26.18
C LEU A 69 11.45 5.44 -27.31
N LEU A 70 10.28 4.86 -27.04
CA LEU A 70 9.29 4.41 -28.03
C LEU A 70 8.25 5.51 -28.27
N LYS A 71 7.54 5.46 -29.42
CA LYS A 71 6.58 6.50 -29.80
C LYS A 71 5.58 6.82 -28.71
N GLN A 72 5.06 5.76 -28.12
CA GLN A 72 4.10 5.81 -27.04
C GLN A 72 4.65 6.49 -25.78
N ASP A 73 5.96 6.42 -25.53
CA ASP A 73 6.60 7.06 -24.40
C ASP A 73 6.80 8.57 -24.66
N TRP A 74 7.41 8.99 -25.78
CA TRP A 74 7.72 10.43 -25.99
C TRP A 74 6.49 11.31 -26.29
N GLU A 75 5.39 10.72 -26.77
CA GLU A 75 4.12 11.42 -26.98
C GLU A 75 3.21 11.44 -25.74
N GLY A 76 3.54 10.69 -24.70
CA GLY A 76 2.69 10.56 -23.52
C GLY A 76 1.40 9.76 -23.78
N GLN A 77 1.45 8.69 -24.56
CA GLN A 77 0.29 7.90 -24.98
C GLN A 77 -0.60 7.44 -23.82
N ARG A 78 -0.03 7.20 -22.62
CA ARG A 78 -0.79 6.82 -21.43
C ARG A 78 -1.84 7.85 -21.04
N LEU A 79 -1.59 9.15 -21.22
CA LEU A 79 -2.56 10.22 -20.92
C LEU A 79 -3.76 10.21 -21.87
N ARG A 80 -3.59 9.68 -23.09
CA ARG A 80 -4.66 9.64 -24.10
C ARG A 80 -5.82 8.71 -23.74
N ASN A 81 -5.65 7.86 -22.72
CA ASN A 81 -6.73 7.10 -22.12
C ASN A 81 -7.74 7.99 -21.35
N LEU A 82 -7.33 9.19 -20.96
CA LEU A 82 -8.16 10.17 -20.26
C LEU A 82 -8.63 11.29 -21.20
N ASP A 83 -7.73 11.78 -22.05
CA ASP A 83 -8.02 12.79 -23.08
C ASP A 83 -7.24 12.46 -24.36
N ALA A 84 -7.94 12.02 -25.41
CA ALA A 84 -7.34 11.59 -26.66
C ALA A 84 -6.49 12.67 -27.37
N GLY A 85 -6.76 13.96 -27.12
CA GLY A 85 -6.08 15.09 -27.75
C GLY A 85 -4.88 15.64 -26.98
N VAL A 86 -4.59 15.10 -25.78
CA VAL A 86 -3.58 15.66 -24.89
C VAL A 86 -2.15 15.39 -25.37
N THR A 87 -1.29 16.36 -25.14
CA THR A 87 0.17 16.23 -25.26
C THR A 87 0.84 16.46 -23.90
N LEU A 88 2.12 16.13 -23.77
CA LEU A 88 2.82 16.33 -22.49
C LEU A 88 2.97 17.82 -22.16
N LYS A 89 2.81 18.14 -20.89
CA LYS A 89 3.02 19.46 -20.29
C LYS A 89 4.23 19.41 -19.37
N LEU A 90 5.22 20.24 -19.68
CA LEU A 90 6.55 20.22 -19.05
C LEU A 90 6.76 21.48 -18.21
N PRO A 91 7.40 21.41 -17.02
CA PRO A 91 7.77 22.60 -16.28
C PRO A 91 8.86 23.39 -17.01
N THR A 92 8.90 24.71 -16.83
CA THR A 92 9.98 25.56 -17.34
C THR A 92 10.81 26.12 -16.18
N PRO A 93 11.97 26.75 -16.44
CA PRO A 93 12.76 27.39 -15.39
C PRO A 93 12.03 28.57 -14.72
N MET A 94 10.97 29.10 -15.34
CA MET A 94 10.15 30.15 -14.76
C MET A 94 9.05 29.54 -13.87
N ALA A 95 9.03 29.95 -12.60
CA ALA A 95 8.06 29.45 -11.62
C ALA A 95 6.62 29.63 -12.13
N GLY A 96 5.82 28.56 -12.06
CA GLY A 96 4.43 28.53 -12.48
C GLY A 96 4.20 28.53 -14.00
N VAL A 97 5.25 28.56 -14.81
CA VAL A 97 5.14 28.53 -16.27
C VAL A 97 5.44 27.13 -16.80
N PHE A 98 4.55 26.63 -17.65
CA PHE A 98 4.64 25.31 -18.27
C PHE A 98 4.69 25.43 -19.79
N TYR A 99 5.37 24.49 -20.44
CA TYR A 99 5.40 24.33 -21.88
C TYR A 99 4.54 23.13 -22.27
N GLN A 100 3.52 23.37 -23.10
CA GLN A 100 2.70 22.32 -23.70
C GLN A 100 3.36 21.88 -25.00
N LEU A 101 3.67 20.59 -25.14
CA LEU A 101 4.22 20.06 -26.39
C LEU A 101 3.25 20.28 -27.55
N LEU A 102 3.78 20.62 -28.72
CA LEU A 102 3.00 20.56 -29.96
C LEU A 102 2.74 19.09 -30.34
N PRO A 103 1.70 18.79 -31.15
CA PRO A 103 1.46 17.43 -31.64
C PRO A 103 2.61 16.83 -32.46
N THR A 104 3.52 17.68 -32.95
CA THR A 104 4.72 17.31 -33.71
C THR A 104 5.99 17.27 -32.87
N GLU A 105 5.88 17.33 -31.54
CA GLU A 105 7.01 17.35 -30.62
C GLU A 105 7.06 16.12 -29.73
N GLY A 106 8.27 15.68 -29.40
CA GLY A 106 8.55 14.66 -28.39
C GLY A 106 9.35 15.23 -27.23
N ALA A 107 9.33 14.54 -26.09
CA ALA A 107 10.14 14.90 -24.93
C ALA A 107 10.88 13.70 -24.32
N PHE A 108 12.07 13.99 -23.78
CA PHE A 108 12.88 13.11 -22.97
C PHE A 108 13.34 13.86 -21.72
N VAL A 109 13.43 13.16 -20.60
CA VAL A 109 13.82 13.76 -19.32
C VAL A 109 15.05 13.04 -18.77
N PHE A 110 16.08 13.82 -18.45
CA PHE A 110 17.29 13.32 -17.80
C PHE A 110 17.30 13.75 -16.34
N THR A 111 17.55 12.81 -15.43
CA THR A 111 17.65 13.06 -13.99
C THR A 111 19.13 13.18 -13.56
N PRO A 112 19.62 14.39 -13.20
CA PRO A 112 21.01 14.59 -12.77
C PRO A 112 21.31 14.01 -11.39
N HIS A 113 22.51 13.45 -11.22
CA HIS A 113 23.09 13.00 -9.92
C HIS A 113 24.32 13.83 -9.52
N SER A 114 24.60 14.87 -10.30
CA SER A 114 25.64 15.85 -10.05
C SER A 114 25.36 17.09 -10.91
N ALA A 115 25.79 18.25 -10.44
CA ALA A 115 25.71 19.48 -11.22
C ALA A 115 26.68 19.41 -12.41
N ALA A 116 26.22 19.82 -13.60
CA ALA A 116 27.07 19.85 -14.78
C ALA A 116 26.52 20.78 -15.87
N THR A 117 27.38 21.05 -16.86
CA THR A 117 26.98 21.50 -18.18
C THR A 117 27.19 20.35 -19.17
N ARG A 118 26.18 20.04 -19.98
CA ARG A 118 26.23 18.98 -21.00
C ARG A 118 25.59 19.44 -22.29
N TYR A 119 26.08 18.90 -23.39
CA TYR A 119 25.42 18.94 -24.69
C TYR A 119 24.56 17.70 -24.85
N PHE A 120 23.29 17.89 -25.15
CA PHE A 120 22.31 16.83 -25.41
C PHE A 120 21.99 16.80 -26.89
N ALA A 121 22.05 15.63 -27.51
CA ALA A 121 21.70 15.44 -28.92
C ALA A 121 20.58 14.41 -29.07
N VAL A 122 19.69 14.65 -30.03
CA VAL A 122 18.60 13.72 -30.40
C VAL A 122 18.80 13.27 -31.84
N VAL A 123 18.82 11.96 -32.05
CA VAL A 123 18.94 11.37 -33.40
C VAL A 123 17.90 10.28 -33.57
N LYS A 124 17.43 10.06 -34.81
CA LYS A 124 16.61 8.89 -35.12
C LYS A 124 17.44 7.64 -34.91
N ASN A 125 16.81 6.56 -34.50
CA ASN A 125 17.53 5.29 -34.40
C ASN A 125 18.13 4.89 -35.76
N GLY A 126 19.43 4.56 -35.77
CA GLY A 126 20.21 4.28 -36.97
C GLY A 126 20.95 5.48 -37.57
N GLU A 127 20.68 6.71 -37.14
CA GLU A 127 21.44 7.90 -37.51
C GLU A 127 22.54 8.21 -36.46
N THR A 128 23.67 8.79 -36.89
CA THR A 128 24.78 9.17 -36.00
C THR A 128 25.18 10.64 -36.08
N LEU A 129 24.71 11.37 -37.09
CA LEU A 129 25.14 12.75 -37.32
C LEU A 129 24.59 13.70 -36.25
N VAL A 130 25.49 14.44 -35.60
CA VAL A 130 25.17 15.48 -34.64
C VAL A 130 25.55 16.85 -35.20
N THR A 131 24.62 17.79 -35.15
CA THR A 131 24.71 19.14 -35.70
C THR A 131 24.16 20.15 -34.70
N ASN A 132 24.17 21.43 -35.06
CA ASN A 132 23.51 22.46 -34.25
C ASN A 132 21.97 22.37 -34.30
N ALA A 133 21.38 21.65 -35.26
CA ALA A 133 19.93 21.55 -35.40
C ALA A 133 19.31 20.52 -34.44
N ASN A 134 20.08 19.49 -34.08
CA ASN A 134 19.65 18.37 -33.26
C ASN A 134 20.40 18.27 -31.92
N ARG A 135 20.98 19.37 -31.44
CA ARG A 135 21.73 19.42 -30.19
C ARG A 135 21.49 20.73 -29.47
N ASP A 136 21.39 20.67 -28.15
CA ASP A 136 21.36 21.85 -27.28
C ASP A 136 22.30 21.68 -26.08
N GLN A 137 22.73 22.79 -25.47
CA GLN A 137 23.55 22.81 -24.27
C GLN A 137 22.71 23.19 -23.07
N VAL A 138 22.70 22.35 -22.03
CA VAL A 138 21.99 22.63 -20.78
C VAL A 138 22.98 22.65 -19.62
N THR A 139 22.87 23.67 -18.79
CA THR A 139 23.52 23.74 -17.47
C THR A 139 22.48 23.45 -16.40
N PHE A 140 22.80 22.55 -15.48
CA PHE A 140 21.89 22.08 -14.44
C PHE A 140 22.59 21.91 -13.10
N GLY A 141 21.83 22.11 -12.03
CA GLY A 141 22.26 21.90 -10.66
C GLY A 141 22.07 20.46 -10.18
N TYR A 142 22.43 20.24 -8.91
CA TYR A 142 22.08 19.05 -8.15
C TYR A 142 21.89 19.46 -6.70
N ASP A 143 20.64 19.70 -6.33
CA ASP A 143 20.21 20.05 -4.98
C ASP A 143 18.89 19.32 -4.68
N PRO A 144 18.94 18.00 -4.38
CA PRO A 144 17.74 17.20 -4.16
C PRO A 144 16.90 17.65 -2.96
N VAL A 145 17.42 18.52 -2.10
CA VAL A 145 16.69 19.05 -0.93
C VAL A 145 15.84 20.25 -1.34
N ASN A 146 16.42 21.22 -2.06
CA ASN A 146 15.72 22.46 -2.40
C ASN A 146 15.14 22.49 -3.81
N ASP A 147 15.60 21.61 -4.71
CA ASP A 147 15.07 21.40 -6.06
C ASP A 147 14.83 19.91 -6.32
N PRO A 148 13.91 19.28 -5.56
CA PRO A 148 13.60 17.86 -5.71
C PRO A 148 12.89 17.58 -7.04
N VAL A 149 12.95 16.33 -7.49
CA VAL A 149 12.06 15.82 -8.54
C VAL A 149 10.61 15.95 -8.08
N GLN A 150 9.70 16.31 -8.99
CA GLN A 150 8.28 16.49 -8.69
C GLN A 150 7.40 15.76 -9.71
N ALA A 151 6.20 15.36 -9.31
CA ALA A 151 5.17 15.01 -10.28
C ALA A 151 4.61 16.29 -10.91
N HIS A 152 4.20 16.21 -12.17
CA HIS A 152 3.74 17.37 -12.93
C HIS A 152 2.29 17.22 -13.38
N ALA A 153 1.42 18.12 -12.90
CA ALA A 153 0.03 18.20 -13.31
C ALA A 153 -0.08 18.51 -14.81
N GLN A 154 -0.79 17.65 -15.53
CA GLN A 154 -1.00 17.76 -16.97
C GLN A 154 -2.27 18.56 -17.26
N PHE A 155 -3.41 18.06 -16.76
CA PHE A 155 -4.72 18.68 -16.91
C PHE A 155 -5.67 18.23 -15.81
N ASP A 156 -6.74 19.00 -15.64
CA ASP A 156 -7.88 18.67 -14.79
C ASP A 156 -9.03 18.14 -15.63
N GLY A 157 -9.83 17.25 -15.05
CA GLY A 157 -11.03 16.71 -15.66
C GLY A 157 -12.07 16.34 -14.61
N ALA A 158 -13.16 15.72 -15.07
CA ALA A 158 -14.16 15.11 -14.21
C ALA A 158 -14.51 13.72 -14.73
N THR A 159 -14.77 12.77 -13.84
CA THR A 159 -15.30 11.45 -14.21
C THR A 159 -16.78 11.56 -14.62
N GLU A 160 -17.35 10.46 -15.12
CA GLU A 160 -18.77 10.42 -15.50
C GLU A 160 -19.70 10.67 -14.31
N GLY A 161 -19.32 10.18 -13.12
CA GLY A 161 -19.97 10.50 -11.85
C GLY A 161 -19.73 11.93 -11.34
N GLY A 162 -18.99 12.77 -12.08
CA GLY A 162 -18.74 14.17 -11.76
C GLY A 162 -17.56 14.43 -10.83
N TYR A 163 -16.80 13.40 -10.42
CA TYR A 163 -15.69 13.55 -9.49
C TYR A 163 -14.53 14.29 -10.18
N PRO A 164 -14.08 15.43 -9.62
CA PRO A 164 -12.98 16.18 -10.22
C PRO A 164 -11.65 15.44 -10.03
N TYR A 165 -10.84 15.35 -11.06
CA TYR A 165 -9.53 14.71 -11.01
C TYR A 165 -8.45 15.57 -11.66
N THR A 166 -7.19 15.30 -11.30
CA THR A 166 -6.01 15.88 -11.93
C THR A 166 -5.09 14.73 -12.38
N ALA A 167 -4.70 14.74 -13.66
CA ALA A 167 -3.75 13.79 -14.21
C ALA A 167 -2.30 14.30 -14.00
N TYR A 168 -1.44 13.44 -13.50
CA TYR A 168 -0.03 13.73 -13.24
C TYR A 168 0.89 12.82 -14.05
N VAL A 169 2.06 13.34 -14.39
CA VAL A 169 3.16 12.55 -14.96
C VAL A 169 4.39 12.69 -14.10
N VAL A 170 5.09 11.57 -13.92
CA VAL A 170 6.45 11.48 -13.37
C VAL A 170 7.35 10.82 -14.41
N TRP A 171 8.58 11.32 -14.56
CA TRP A 171 9.57 10.75 -15.49
C TRP A 171 10.61 9.94 -14.73
N THR A 172 10.77 8.68 -15.13
CA THR A 172 11.65 7.71 -14.49
C THR A 172 13.13 8.09 -14.61
N ASP A 173 13.89 7.98 -13.52
CA ASP A 173 15.36 7.84 -13.56
C ASP A 173 15.66 6.36 -13.81
N GLY A 174 16.24 6.07 -14.97
CA GLY A 174 16.55 4.71 -15.41
C GLY A 174 18.05 4.46 -15.40
N ARG A 175 18.50 3.41 -14.70
CA ARG A 175 19.93 3.11 -14.52
C ARG A 175 20.21 1.62 -14.53
N LEU A 176 21.45 1.27 -14.88
CA LEU A 176 21.95 -0.09 -14.78
C LEU A 176 22.09 -0.55 -13.32
N ASP A 177 22.59 0.35 -12.47
CA ASP A 177 22.69 0.12 -11.03
C ASP A 177 21.38 0.61 -10.36
N PRO A 178 20.52 -0.30 -9.89
CA PRO A 178 19.26 0.07 -9.27
C PRO A 178 19.43 0.78 -7.92
N ASP A 179 20.60 0.70 -7.28
CA ASP A 179 20.81 1.28 -5.94
C ASP A 179 21.49 2.66 -6.01
N ASN A 180 21.86 3.12 -7.20
CA ASN A 180 22.35 4.47 -7.46
C ASN A 180 21.19 5.49 -7.55
N ALA A 181 20.32 5.52 -6.53
CA ALA A 181 19.20 6.45 -6.43
C ALA A 181 19.63 7.85 -5.95
N ARG A 182 18.79 8.85 -6.17
CA ARG A 182 18.89 10.14 -5.47
C ARG A 182 18.23 10.04 -4.10
N PRO A 183 18.60 10.91 -3.14
CA PRO A 183 17.89 10.98 -1.86
C PRO A 183 16.40 11.32 -1.97
N ASP A 184 16.00 12.01 -3.04
CA ASP A 184 14.62 12.48 -3.28
C ASP A 184 13.87 11.70 -4.37
N PHE A 185 14.54 10.79 -5.10
CA PHE A 185 13.96 10.12 -6.26
C PHE A 185 14.62 8.76 -6.51
N PRO A 186 13.85 7.65 -6.59
CA PRO A 186 14.40 6.32 -6.78
C PRO A 186 14.81 6.07 -8.23
N VAL A 187 15.67 5.06 -8.42
CA VAL A 187 15.80 4.41 -9.74
C VAL A 187 14.53 3.60 -9.98
N GLY A 188 13.66 4.13 -10.85
CA GLY A 188 12.33 3.58 -11.16
C GLY A 188 12.28 2.76 -12.46
N GLY A 189 13.43 2.46 -13.05
CA GLY A 189 13.58 1.62 -14.23
C GLY A 189 15.05 1.29 -14.53
N ASN A 190 15.29 0.36 -15.45
CA ASN A 190 16.65 0.12 -15.94
C ASN A 190 17.10 1.24 -16.89
N GLU A 191 18.34 1.20 -17.35
CA GLU A 191 18.92 2.20 -18.27
C GLU A 191 18.16 2.35 -19.59
N HIS A 192 17.47 1.28 -20.02
CA HIS A 192 16.65 1.28 -21.23
C HIS A 192 15.30 1.96 -21.03
N ARG A 193 14.89 2.25 -19.79
CA ARG A 193 13.66 2.97 -19.44
C ARG A 193 13.93 4.33 -18.80
N ASN A 194 15.14 4.86 -18.96
CA ASN A 194 15.48 6.20 -18.50
C ASN A 194 14.64 7.27 -19.22
N GLY A 195 14.14 8.25 -18.48
CA GLY A 195 13.38 9.38 -19.01
C GLY A 195 11.99 9.03 -19.54
N VAL A 196 11.45 7.86 -19.20
CA VAL A 196 10.11 7.41 -19.61
C VAL A 196 9.04 8.04 -18.71
N PRO A 197 7.94 8.60 -19.26
CA PRO A 197 6.82 9.09 -18.47
C PRO A 197 5.88 7.98 -17.97
N HIS A 198 5.52 8.07 -16.69
CA HIS A 198 4.48 7.29 -16.04
C HIS A 198 3.36 8.19 -15.54
N VAL A 199 2.12 7.71 -15.65
CA VAL A 199 0.91 8.47 -15.31
C VAL A 199 0.34 7.97 -13.98
N PHE A 200 -0.16 8.89 -13.18
CA PHE A 200 -1.12 8.59 -12.12
C PHE A 200 -2.17 9.71 -12.07
N VAL A 201 -3.33 9.41 -11.51
CA VAL A 201 -4.43 10.36 -11.38
C VAL A 201 -4.77 10.52 -9.91
N ILE A 202 -5.05 11.75 -9.47
CA ILE A 202 -5.63 12.00 -8.15
C ILE A 202 -7.06 12.49 -8.35
N THR A 203 -8.02 11.74 -7.85
CA THR A 203 -9.45 12.08 -7.84
C THR A 203 -9.84 12.64 -6.49
N ARG A 204 -10.58 13.74 -6.50
CA ARG A 204 -11.08 14.46 -5.33
C ARG A 204 -12.56 14.14 -5.12
N PRO A 205 -13.09 14.33 -3.90
CA PRO A 205 -14.49 14.07 -3.63
C PRO A 205 -15.38 15.15 -4.30
N LEU A 206 -16.68 14.89 -4.40
CA LEU A 206 -17.64 15.88 -4.92
C LEU A 206 -17.81 17.09 -3.97
N THR A 207 -17.52 16.86 -2.70
CA THR A 207 -17.42 17.86 -1.64
C THR A 207 -16.03 18.50 -1.62
N PRO A 208 -15.88 19.73 -1.10
CA PRO A 208 -14.56 20.29 -0.85
C PRO A 208 -13.76 19.42 0.13
N LEU A 209 -12.47 19.25 -0.14
CA LEU A 209 -11.56 18.59 0.81
C LEU A 209 -11.52 19.37 2.13
N PRO A 210 -11.42 18.68 3.28
CA PRO A 210 -11.25 19.32 4.58
C PRO A 210 -10.00 20.20 4.66
N SER A 211 -10.02 21.22 5.53
CA SER A 211 -8.82 22.00 5.84
C SER A 211 -7.83 21.26 6.75
N THR A 212 -8.30 20.24 7.46
CA THR A 212 -7.50 19.33 8.29
C THR A 212 -6.92 18.19 7.46
N PRO A 213 -5.92 17.45 7.96
CA PRO A 213 -5.41 16.27 7.27
C PRO A 213 -6.53 15.28 6.92
N TYR A 214 -6.53 14.76 5.70
CA TYR A 214 -7.58 13.92 5.15
C TYR A 214 -7.05 12.59 4.59
N PRO A 215 -7.89 11.55 4.45
CA PRO A 215 -7.40 10.23 4.07
C PRO A 215 -7.08 10.12 2.58
N ALA A 216 -6.36 9.05 2.22
CA ALA A 216 -6.05 8.70 0.84
C ALA A 216 -6.21 7.20 0.58
N VAL A 217 -6.64 6.84 -0.63
CA VAL A 217 -6.73 5.43 -1.07
C VAL A 217 -6.03 5.25 -2.42
N PHE A 218 -5.12 4.28 -2.50
CA PHE A 218 -4.53 3.85 -3.77
C PHE A 218 -5.43 2.79 -4.43
N ALA A 219 -5.84 3.04 -5.68
CA ALA A 219 -6.65 2.11 -6.48
C ALA A 219 -5.81 1.49 -7.60
N LEU A 220 -5.52 0.20 -7.50
CA LEU A 220 -4.63 -0.52 -8.41
C LEU A 220 -5.42 -1.31 -9.46
N HIS A 221 -5.11 -1.04 -10.73
CA HIS A 221 -5.76 -1.66 -11.88
C HIS A 221 -5.30 -3.11 -12.17
N GLY A 222 -6.11 -3.84 -12.93
CA GLY A 222 -5.81 -5.19 -13.42
C GLY A 222 -4.72 -5.24 -14.51
N GLY A 223 -4.45 -6.44 -15.03
CA GLY A 223 -3.35 -6.69 -15.98
C GLY A 223 -3.51 -5.99 -17.34
N GLU A 224 -4.72 -5.56 -17.68
CA GLU A 224 -5.05 -4.82 -18.90
C GLU A 224 -4.49 -3.39 -18.91
N GLY A 225 -4.13 -2.85 -17.75
CA GLY A 225 -3.57 -1.50 -17.68
C GLY A 225 -4.58 -0.35 -17.66
N ALA A 226 -5.85 -0.65 -17.40
CA ALA A 226 -6.96 0.28 -17.54
C ALA A 226 -7.12 1.21 -16.32
N TYR A 227 -6.04 1.86 -15.88
CA TYR A 227 -6.03 2.75 -14.71
C TYR A 227 -7.15 3.82 -14.72
N HIS A 228 -7.52 4.33 -15.90
CA HIS A 228 -8.58 5.31 -16.10
C HIS A 228 -9.99 4.83 -15.72
N ASN A 229 -10.21 3.51 -15.67
CA ASN A 229 -11.46 2.91 -15.22
C ASN A 229 -11.53 2.81 -13.69
N PHE A 230 -10.40 2.88 -12.99
CA PHE A 230 -10.31 2.79 -11.53
C PHE A 230 -10.40 4.17 -10.85
N LEU A 231 -10.99 5.16 -11.54
CA LEU A 231 -11.31 6.46 -10.97
C LEU A 231 -12.71 6.40 -10.32
N PRO A 232 -12.93 7.03 -9.15
CA PRO A 232 -14.25 7.19 -8.57
C PRO A 232 -15.30 7.74 -9.55
N GLY A 233 -16.52 7.20 -9.51
CA GLY A 233 -17.61 7.57 -10.42
C GLY A 233 -17.50 7.01 -11.84
N ARG A 234 -16.64 6.01 -12.08
CA ARG A 234 -16.61 5.25 -13.34
C ARG A 234 -17.55 4.04 -13.27
N PRO A 235 -18.53 3.91 -14.18
CA PRO A 235 -19.48 2.80 -14.14
C PRO A 235 -18.81 1.42 -14.30
N GLU A 236 -17.72 1.32 -15.05
CA GLU A 236 -17.01 0.06 -15.33
C GLU A 236 -16.43 -0.60 -14.07
N ARG A 237 -16.22 0.18 -13.00
CA ARG A 237 -15.60 -0.27 -11.75
C ARG A 237 -16.42 0.13 -10.52
N ALA A 238 -17.71 0.47 -10.69
CA ALA A 238 -18.59 0.94 -9.61
C ALA A 238 -18.82 -0.11 -8.51
N ASN A 239 -18.61 -1.40 -8.78
CA ASN A 239 -18.69 -2.48 -7.80
C ASN A 239 -17.46 -2.57 -6.87
N LEU A 240 -16.43 -1.73 -7.05
CA LEU A 240 -15.32 -1.59 -6.10
C LEU A 240 -15.57 -0.54 -5.00
N ASP A 241 -16.57 0.33 -5.16
CA ASP A 241 -16.93 1.39 -4.21
C ASP A 241 -15.72 2.25 -3.79
N LEU A 242 -15.16 2.96 -4.79
CA LEU A 242 -13.92 3.73 -4.65
C LEU A 242 -14.15 5.16 -4.17
N GLU A 243 -15.40 5.60 -4.11
CA GLU A 243 -15.79 6.96 -3.77
C GLU A 243 -15.39 7.32 -2.33
N LEU A 244 -14.83 8.52 -2.15
CA LEU A 244 -14.58 9.12 -0.85
C LEU A 244 -15.42 10.38 -0.69
N ALA A 245 -15.81 10.69 0.55
CA ALA A 245 -16.55 11.89 0.91
C ALA A 245 -15.64 13.02 1.41
N ASP A 246 -14.44 12.69 1.90
CA ASP A 246 -13.56 13.64 2.57
C ASP A 246 -12.06 13.42 2.28
N GLY A 247 -11.71 12.51 1.36
CA GLY A 247 -10.33 12.17 1.01
C GLY A 247 -10.06 12.10 -0.49
N VAL A 248 -8.88 11.63 -0.88
CA VAL A 248 -8.47 11.52 -2.28
C VAL A 248 -8.19 10.08 -2.71
N VAL A 249 -8.46 9.76 -3.97
CA VAL A 249 -8.12 8.46 -4.57
C VAL A 249 -7.00 8.62 -5.57
N ILE A 250 -5.93 7.83 -5.43
CA ILE A 250 -4.76 7.83 -6.29
C ILE A 250 -4.79 6.59 -7.18
N THR A 251 -4.76 6.80 -8.49
CA THR A 251 -4.91 5.73 -9.48
C THR A 251 -3.67 5.70 -10.40
N PRO A 252 -2.59 5.02 -9.98
CA PRO A 252 -1.35 4.93 -10.75
C PRO A 252 -1.46 3.98 -11.95
N ASN A 253 -0.55 4.12 -12.92
CA ASN A 253 -0.39 3.18 -14.02
C ASN A 253 0.94 2.42 -13.96
N ASP A 254 0.87 1.11 -14.11
CA ASP A 254 2.02 0.20 -14.00
C ASP A 254 2.53 -0.34 -15.34
N ASN A 255 1.87 -0.01 -16.45
CA ASN A 255 2.21 -0.52 -17.77
C ASN A 255 3.55 -0.01 -18.31
N LEU A 256 4.26 -0.90 -19.00
CA LEU A 256 5.40 -0.60 -19.87
C LEU A 256 5.00 -0.74 -21.34
N TYR A 257 5.66 0.03 -22.21
CA TYR A 257 5.61 -0.21 -23.65
C TYR A 257 6.87 -0.93 -24.09
N LEU A 258 6.72 -1.93 -24.95
CA LEU A 258 7.84 -2.71 -25.47
C LEU A 258 7.55 -3.21 -26.89
N ARG A 259 8.62 -3.52 -27.63
CA ARG A 259 8.57 -4.10 -28.97
C ARG A 259 8.41 -5.61 -28.88
N TRP A 260 7.49 -6.16 -29.66
CA TRP A 260 7.26 -7.59 -29.80
C TRP A 260 7.01 -7.91 -31.27
N GLU A 261 7.95 -8.60 -31.91
CA GLU A 261 7.85 -9.06 -33.31
C GLU A 261 7.39 -7.95 -34.29
N GLY A 262 7.95 -6.75 -34.16
CA GLY A 262 7.64 -5.62 -35.04
C GLY A 262 6.44 -4.77 -34.60
N GLN A 263 5.72 -5.15 -33.55
CA GLN A 263 4.64 -4.34 -32.96
C GLN A 263 5.05 -3.73 -31.62
N THR A 264 4.42 -2.63 -31.23
CA THR A 264 4.54 -2.11 -29.86
C THR A 264 3.34 -2.57 -29.06
N ILE A 265 3.58 -3.28 -27.96
CA ILE A 265 2.56 -3.73 -27.01
C ILE A 265 2.71 -3.00 -25.68
N ASN A 266 1.67 -3.04 -24.86
CA ASN A 266 1.74 -2.70 -23.44
C ASN A 266 1.77 -3.97 -22.59
N GLN A 267 2.56 -3.95 -21.51
CA GLN A 267 2.62 -5.05 -20.56
C GLN A 267 2.66 -4.51 -19.14
N SER A 268 1.81 -5.06 -18.26
CA SER A 268 1.81 -4.74 -16.84
C SER A 268 3.07 -5.30 -16.18
N THR A 269 3.63 -4.54 -15.22
CA THR A 269 4.75 -4.99 -14.37
C THR A 269 4.28 -5.82 -13.18
N ARG A 270 2.97 -6.06 -13.08
CA ARG A 270 2.30 -6.69 -11.95
C ARG A 270 2.61 -5.96 -10.64
N TRP A 271 2.70 -4.64 -10.70
CA TRP A 271 2.94 -3.74 -9.57
C TRP A 271 4.27 -3.90 -8.82
N PHE A 272 5.14 -4.82 -9.25
CA PHE A 272 6.45 -5.05 -8.65
C PHE A 272 7.57 -4.42 -9.49
N GLY A 273 7.79 -4.94 -10.70
CA GLY A 273 8.90 -4.51 -11.55
C GLY A 273 9.24 -5.54 -12.63
N TYR A 274 10.51 -5.63 -13.02
CA TYR A 274 10.96 -6.49 -14.14
C TYR A 274 12.47 -6.76 -14.05
N VAL A 275 12.96 -7.75 -14.81
CA VAL A 275 14.39 -8.07 -14.87
C VAL A 275 15.25 -6.88 -15.29
N SER A 276 16.40 -6.70 -14.64
CA SER A 276 17.32 -5.58 -14.92
C SER A 276 17.80 -5.54 -16.37
N THR A 277 17.87 -6.69 -17.04
CA THR A 277 18.37 -6.88 -18.41
C THR A 277 17.34 -6.61 -19.52
N LEU A 278 16.11 -6.21 -19.18
CA LEU A 278 15.04 -6.02 -20.18
C LEU A 278 15.39 -4.91 -21.20
N ASP A 279 15.57 -5.30 -22.46
CA ASP A 279 15.57 -4.38 -23.59
C ASP A 279 14.13 -4.26 -24.19
N PRO A 280 13.45 -3.12 -24.05
CA PRO A 280 12.11 -2.91 -24.60
C PRO A 280 12.12 -2.63 -26.11
N PHE A 281 13.28 -2.47 -26.75
CA PHE A 281 13.40 -2.02 -28.14
C PHE A 281 13.69 -3.15 -29.14
N THR A 282 13.94 -4.37 -28.67
CA THR A 282 14.22 -5.49 -29.56
C THR A 282 12.99 -5.89 -30.39
N ASP A 283 13.17 -5.95 -31.71
CA ASP A 283 12.20 -6.52 -32.66
C ASP A 283 12.41 -8.03 -32.87
N ALA A 284 13.44 -8.62 -32.26
CA ALA A 284 13.64 -10.05 -32.29
C ALA A 284 12.51 -10.77 -31.52
N VAL A 285 12.35 -12.06 -31.83
CA VAL A 285 11.49 -12.94 -31.02
C VAL A 285 11.98 -12.85 -29.58
N ARG A 286 11.08 -12.47 -28.67
CA ARG A 286 11.42 -12.39 -27.25
C ARG A 286 11.70 -13.78 -26.71
N THR A 287 12.47 -13.83 -25.64
CA THR A 287 12.75 -15.05 -24.88
C THR A 287 12.53 -14.77 -23.41
N ASP A 288 12.43 -15.83 -22.61
CA ASP A 288 12.50 -15.69 -21.17
C ASP A 288 13.88 -15.13 -20.76
N PRO A 289 13.97 -14.41 -19.62
CA PRO A 289 15.23 -13.96 -19.05
C PRO A 289 16.15 -15.12 -18.67
N ALA A 290 17.43 -14.81 -18.45
CA ALA A 290 18.38 -15.81 -17.97
C ALA A 290 18.00 -16.25 -16.54
N PRO A 291 18.22 -17.52 -16.15
CA PRO A 291 17.97 -17.96 -14.77
C PRO A 291 18.79 -17.23 -13.69
N THR A 292 19.83 -16.50 -14.09
CA THR A 292 20.67 -15.67 -13.21
C THR A 292 20.24 -14.21 -13.17
N ASP A 293 19.23 -13.82 -13.95
CA ASP A 293 18.69 -12.46 -13.91
C ASP A 293 17.93 -12.21 -12.60
N VAL A 294 17.92 -10.96 -12.18
CA VAL A 294 17.24 -10.51 -10.96
C VAL A 294 16.08 -9.59 -11.35
N VAL A 295 14.90 -9.86 -10.79
CA VAL A 295 13.73 -8.97 -10.93
C VAL A 295 13.88 -7.80 -9.96
N ILE A 296 13.95 -6.58 -10.48
CA ILE A 296 14.09 -5.38 -9.66
C ILE A 296 12.72 -4.73 -9.46
N SER A 297 12.43 -4.31 -8.24
CA SER A 297 11.19 -3.68 -7.78
C SER A 297 10.95 -2.25 -8.29
N TYR A 298 11.29 -1.98 -9.55
CA TYR A 298 11.21 -0.66 -10.19
C TYR A 298 9.83 0.00 -10.09
N THR A 299 8.75 -0.77 -10.23
CA THR A 299 7.39 -0.23 -10.11
C THR A 299 7.02 0.03 -8.67
N ALA A 300 7.31 -0.89 -7.75
CA ALA A 300 7.03 -0.70 -6.33
C ALA A 300 7.73 0.55 -5.76
N ARG A 301 9.02 0.75 -6.10
CA ARG A 301 9.79 1.95 -5.74
C ARG A 301 9.14 3.25 -6.25
N ARG A 302 8.56 3.22 -7.46
CA ARG A 302 7.83 4.38 -8.01
C ARG A 302 6.51 4.63 -7.26
N ILE A 303 5.79 3.58 -6.86
CA ILE A 303 4.57 3.71 -6.06
C ILE A 303 4.88 4.29 -4.68
N GLU A 304 5.93 3.78 -4.02
CA GLU A 304 6.43 4.31 -2.76
C GLU A 304 6.79 5.80 -2.88
N TRP A 305 7.51 6.18 -3.93
CA TRP A 305 7.82 7.59 -4.17
C TRP A 305 6.57 8.45 -4.45
N ILE A 306 5.57 7.93 -5.17
CA ILE A 306 4.30 8.65 -5.37
C ILE A 306 3.62 8.89 -4.02
N LEU A 307 3.64 7.90 -3.12
CA LEU A 307 3.12 8.05 -1.77
C LEU A 307 3.91 9.12 -0.98
N ASP A 308 5.24 9.07 -0.98
CA ASP A 308 6.09 10.11 -0.36
C ASP A 308 5.78 11.50 -0.92
N TRP A 309 5.63 11.61 -2.23
CA TRP A 309 5.32 12.88 -2.89
C TRP A 309 3.96 13.40 -2.45
N VAL A 310 2.91 12.57 -2.45
CA VAL A 310 1.55 12.94 -2.03
C VAL A 310 1.52 13.40 -0.58
N LEU A 311 2.22 12.70 0.32
CA LEU A 311 2.34 13.08 1.74
C LEU A 311 3.21 14.34 1.93
N GLY A 312 4.09 14.63 0.99
CA GLY A 312 5.02 15.74 1.04
C GLY A 312 4.37 17.10 0.72
N PRO A 313 4.99 18.21 1.17
CA PRO A 313 4.46 19.56 0.98
C PRO A 313 4.42 20.02 -0.49
N ASN A 314 5.13 19.31 -1.38
CA ASN A 314 5.20 19.64 -2.81
C ASN A 314 3.96 19.21 -3.59
N SER A 315 3.11 18.33 -3.06
CA SER A 315 1.92 17.85 -3.75
C SER A 315 0.76 18.85 -3.72
N GLY A 316 0.71 19.69 -2.69
CA GLY A 316 -0.43 20.54 -2.39
C GLY A 316 -1.61 19.79 -1.74
N TYR A 317 -1.45 18.49 -1.45
CA TYR A 317 -2.42 17.69 -0.69
C TYR A 317 -2.02 17.62 0.78
N ASN A 318 -3.01 17.62 1.66
CA ASN A 318 -2.83 17.51 3.12
C ASN A 318 -3.30 16.12 3.56
N VAL A 319 -2.61 15.08 3.10
CA VAL A 319 -2.99 13.69 3.40
C VAL A 319 -2.53 13.32 4.81
N ASP A 320 -3.42 12.70 5.59
CA ASP A 320 -3.13 12.09 6.87
C ASP A 320 -2.29 10.81 6.64
N PRO A 321 -0.99 10.78 7.01
CA PRO A 321 -0.13 9.63 6.78
C PRO A 321 -0.60 8.37 7.52
N ALA A 322 -1.48 8.52 8.51
CA ALA A 322 -2.02 7.38 9.24
C ALA A 322 -3.27 6.76 8.62
N ARG A 323 -3.87 7.42 7.62
CA ARG A 323 -5.10 6.97 6.94
C ARG A 323 -4.89 6.85 5.44
N VAL A 324 -3.91 6.03 5.07
CA VAL A 324 -3.65 5.63 3.69
C VAL A 324 -4.02 4.17 3.51
N ALA A 325 -4.95 3.85 2.61
CA ALA A 325 -5.35 2.48 2.30
C ALA A 325 -5.06 2.11 0.84
N MET A 326 -5.24 0.83 0.50
CA MET A 326 -5.03 0.33 -0.86
C MET A 326 -6.12 -0.66 -1.29
N ILE A 327 -6.68 -0.48 -2.47
CA ILE A 327 -7.68 -1.37 -3.08
C ILE A 327 -7.17 -1.80 -4.45
N GLY A 328 -7.34 -3.06 -4.81
CA GLY A 328 -6.96 -3.54 -6.14
C GLY A 328 -7.79 -4.71 -6.63
N HIS A 329 -7.78 -4.91 -7.95
CA HIS A 329 -8.46 -6.03 -8.61
C HIS A 329 -7.51 -6.78 -9.55
N SER A 330 -7.66 -8.11 -9.63
CA SER A 330 -6.87 -8.96 -10.54
C SER A 330 -5.36 -8.82 -10.29
N ALA A 331 -4.55 -8.48 -11.29
CA ALA A 331 -3.14 -8.11 -11.10
C ALA A 331 -2.96 -6.99 -10.06
N GLY A 332 -3.90 -6.03 -10.01
CA GLY A 332 -3.97 -4.99 -8.98
C GLY A 332 -4.20 -5.52 -7.58
N ALA A 333 -4.95 -6.60 -7.40
CA ALA A 333 -5.09 -7.26 -6.10
C ALA A 333 -3.81 -7.99 -5.67
N GLY A 334 -3.08 -8.58 -6.63
CA GLY A 334 -1.72 -9.08 -6.39
C GLY A 334 -0.74 -7.95 -6.02
N GLY A 335 -0.87 -6.78 -6.67
CA GLY A 335 -0.17 -5.56 -6.31
C GLY A 335 -0.51 -5.06 -4.92
N THR A 336 -1.79 -5.01 -4.57
CA THR A 336 -2.26 -4.61 -3.24
C THR A 336 -1.69 -5.53 -2.16
N SER A 337 -1.70 -6.84 -2.39
CA SER A 337 -1.11 -7.82 -1.47
C SER A 337 0.42 -7.66 -1.34
N SER A 338 1.14 -7.43 -2.44
CA SER A 338 2.62 -7.32 -2.38
C SER A 338 3.10 -5.96 -1.86
N LEU A 339 2.46 -4.85 -2.21
CA LEU A 339 2.84 -3.51 -1.75
C LEU A 339 2.48 -3.29 -0.28
N SER A 340 1.35 -3.81 0.20
CA SER A 340 0.99 -3.76 1.62
C SER A 340 1.93 -4.55 2.53
N ARG A 341 2.66 -5.52 1.98
CA ARG A 341 3.68 -6.29 2.70
C ARG A 341 5.08 -5.69 2.60
N GLN A 342 5.37 -4.92 1.56
CA GLN A 342 6.63 -4.20 1.39
C GLN A 342 6.69 -2.93 2.24
N PHE A 343 5.54 -2.26 2.42
CA PHE A 343 5.44 -0.99 3.15
C PHE A 343 4.31 -1.01 4.19
N PRO A 344 4.25 -2.03 5.06
CA PRO A 344 3.11 -2.22 5.97
C PRO A 344 2.90 -1.05 6.93
N GLU A 345 3.97 -0.40 7.37
CA GLU A 345 3.95 0.78 8.23
C GLU A 345 3.26 1.99 7.58
N ARG A 346 3.20 2.02 6.25
CA ARG A 346 2.67 3.15 5.47
C ARG A 346 1.17 3.07 5.20
N LEU A 347 0.55 1.92 5.48
CA LEU A 347 -0.84 1.63 5.09
C LEU A 347 -1.67 1.24 6.31
N CYS A 348 -2.90 1.75 6.43
CA CYS A 348 -3.81 1.41 7.51
C CYS A 348 -4.58 0.11 7.24
N ALA A 349 -5.00 -0.09 5.99
CA ALA A 349 -5.71 -1.28 5.56
C ALA A 349 -5.61 -1.51 4.04
N ALA A 350 -5.95 -2.71 3.60
CA ALA A 350 -5.95 -3.09 2.20
C ALA A 350 -7.13 -4.01 1.82
N VAL A 351 -7.59 -3.90 0.56
CA VAL A 351 -8.59 -4.82 -0.01
C VAL A 351 -8.11 -5.36 -1.35
N ALA A 352 -8.09 -6.69 -1.48
CA ALA A 352 -7.64 -7.40 -2.66
C ALA A 352 -8.79 -8.21 -3.28
N HIS A 353 -9.28 -7.77 -4.43
CA HIS A 353 -10.36 -8.44 -5.18
C HIS A 353 -9.84 -9.35 -6.29
N CYS A 354 -10.26 -10.60 -6.31
CA CYS A 354 -9.87 -11.62 -7.28
C CYS A 354 -8.35 -11.68 -7.49
N PRO A 355 -7.54 -11.89 -6.42
CA PRO A 355 -6.08 -11.93 -6.54
C PRO A 355 -5.62 -13.09 -7.41
N VAL A 356 -4.64 -12.84 -8.27
CA VAL A 356 -4.13 -13.80 -9.26
C VAL A 356 -3.03 -14.73 -8.69
N PHE A 357 -3.40 -15.71 -7.84
CA PHE A 357 -2.42 -16.58 -7.18
C PHE A 357 -2.17 -17.94 -7.87
N ASN A 358 -2.93 -18.33 -8.90
CA ASN A 358 -2.70 -19.60 -9.62
C ASN A 358 -1.41 -19.63 -10.44
N GLY A 359 -0.94 -18.47 -10.93
CA GLY A 359 -0.04 -18.46 -12.08
C GLY A 359 0.45 -17.08 -12.49
N LEU A 360 1.75 -16.94 -12.74
CA LEU A 360 2.28 -16.11 -13.82
C LEU A 360 2.24 -16.93 -15.13
N GLU A 361 1.29 -17.85 -15.28
CA GLU A 361 0.94 -18.40 -16.59
C GLU A 361 0.27 -17.28 -17.40
N ASP A 362 1.03 -16.22 -17.69
CA ASP A 362 0.71 -15.36 -18.79
C ASP A 362 0.61 -16.27 -20.01
N VAL A 363 -0.53 -16.20 -20.67
CA VAL A 363 -0.82 -16.89 -21.94
C VAL A 363 0.17 -16.47 -23.04
N ILE A 364 1.06 -15.50 -22.74
CA ILE A 364 2.16 -15.05 -23.57
C ILE A 364 3.42 -15.73 -23.06
N LEU A 365 3.69 -16.91 -23.61
CA LEU A 365 5.03 -17.49 -23.59
C LEU A 365 5.78 -16.95 -24.80
N PRO A 366 6.96 -16.35 -24.61
CA PRO A 366 7.72 -16.17 -23.35
C PRO A 366 7.29 -14.98 -22.47
N ASN A 367 7.68 -14.98 -21.19
CA ASN A 367 7.50 -13.85 -20.26
C ASN A 367 8.83 -13.09 -20.08
N PRO A 368 9.09 -12.01 -20.85
CA PRO A 368 10.37 -11.30 -20.80
C PRO A 368 10.57 -10.44 -19.55
N LEU A 369 9.55 -10.26 -18.69
CA LEU A 369 9.65 -9.42 -17.49
C LEU A 369 10.09 -10.21 -16.26
N HIS A 370 9.59 -11.45 -16.12
CA HIS A 370 9.79 -12.27 -14.91
C HIS A 370 10.24 -13.71 -15.19
N GLY A 371 10.24 -14.13 -16.45
CA GLY A 371 10.49 -15.53 -16.83
C GLY A 371 9.36 -16.47 -16.48
N GLN A 372 9.63 -17.76 -16.65
CA GLN A 372 8.70 -18.85 -16.36
C GLN A 372 8.52 -19.03 -14.86
N PRO A 373 7.34 -19.50 -14.40
CA PRO A 373 7.14 -19.88 -12.99
C PRO A 373 8.18 -20.85 -12.45
N SER A 374 8.68 -21.77 -13.29
CA SER A 374 9.73 -22.73 -12.92
C SER A 374 11.13 -22.12 -12.77
N GLN A 375 11.37 -20.93 -13.32
CA GLN A 375 12.63 -20.21 -13.11
C GLN A 375 12.68 -19.54 -11.74
N ASN A 376 11.51 -19.12 -11.22
CA ASN A 376 11.35 -18.43 -9.93
C ASN A 376 12.49 -17.45 -9.63
N LEU A 377 12.69 -16.47 -10.53
CA LEU A 377 13.85 -15.58 -10.46
C LEU A 377 13.90 -14.85 -9.12
N ALA A 378 15.11 -14.72 -8.58
CA ALA A 378 15.39 -13.92 -7.39
C ALA A 378 14.99 -12.45 -7.63
N THR A 379 14.56 -11.78 -6.56
CA THR A 379 14.29 -10.35 -6.57
C THR A 379 15.38 -9.57 -5.82
N ASN A 380 15.29 -8.24 -5.84
CA ASN A 380 16.12 -7.37 -5.01
C ASN A 380 15.61 -7.22 -3.56
N LEU A 381 14.49 -7.86 -3.19
CA LEU A 381 14.04 -7.92 -1.81
C LEU A 381 14.80 -9.01 -1.06
N MET A 382 15.06 -8.79 0.22
CA MET A 382 15.76 -9.72 1.10
C MET A 382 14.83 -10.17 2.23
N ASP A 383 14.93 -11.43 2.62
CA ASP A 383 14.27 -11.96 3.81
C ASP A 383 15.02 -11.56 5.11
N ALA A 384 14.54 -12.04 6.25
CA ALA A 384 15.13 -11.76 7.55
C ALA A 384 16.56 -12.31 7.71
N ASP A 385 16.93 -13.35 6.94
CA ASP A 385 18.26 -13.95 6.91
C ASP A 385 19.19 -13.31 5.87
N GLY A 386 18.71 -12.26 5.18
CA GLY A 386 19.43 -11.55 4.13
C GLY A 386 19.54 -12.34 2.82
N GLN A 387 18.70 -13.35 2.61
CA GLN A 387 18.61 -14.07 1.34
C GLN A 387 17.62 -13.39 0.39
N PRO A 388 17.89 -13.37 -0.93
CA PRO A 388 16.93 -12.85 -1.90
C PRO A 388 15.61 -13.60 -1.85
N ILE A 389 14.50 -12.86 -1.84
CA ILE A 389 13.15 -13.42 -1.98
C ILE A 389 12.87 -13.60 -3.46
N ASP A 390 12.31 -14.73 -3.85
CA ASP A 390 11.99 -15.02 -5.24
C ASP A 390 10.63 -14.44 -5.69
N ILE A 391 10.46 -14.20 -6.98
CA ILE A 391 9.29 -13.50 -7.54
C ILE A 391 7.95 -14.21 -7.30
N GLN A 392 7.94 -15.55 -7.19
CA GLN A 392 6.71 -16.27 -6.87
C GLN A 392 6.27 -16.00 -5.42
N ASP A 393 7.20 -15.89 -4.47
CA ASP A 393 6.89 -15.60 -3.06
C ASP A 393 6.45 -14.15 -2.87
N VAL A 394 7.05 -13.22 -3.61
CA VAL A 394 6.57 -11.83 -3.66
C VAL A 394 5.14 -11.76 -4.17
N SER A 395 4.82 -12.46 -5.27
CA SER A 395 3.58 -12.22 -6.00
C SER A 395 2.40 -13.11 -5.59
N ARG A 396 2.65 -14.28 -4.96
CA ARG A 396 1.62 -15.30 -4.75
C ARG A 396 1.50 -15.83 -3.33
N THR A 397 2.51 -15.63 -2.51
CA THR A 397 2.50 -16.09 -1.14
C THR A 397 2.10 -14.91 -0.26
N ALA A 398 0.80 -14.72 -0.07
CA ALA A 398 0.22 -13.56 0.62
C ALA A 398 0.64 -13.43 2.10
N HIS A 399 1.31 -14.44 2.67
CA HIS A 399 1.86 -14.42 4.02
C HIS A 399 3.40 -14.27 4.06
N THR A 400 4.09 -14.16 2.92
CA THR A 400 5.54 -13.93 2.92
C THR A 400 5.82 -12.51 3.41
N ARG A 401 6.68 -12.36 4.40
CA ARG A 401 7.19 -11.07 4.87
C ARG A 401 8.11 -10.44 3.83
N LEU A 402 7.76 -9.23 3.37
CA LEU A 402 8.52 -8.47 2.36
C LEU A 402 9.17 -7.20 2.93
N ALA A 403 9.07 -6.99 4.23
CA ALA A 403 9.59 -5.82 4.94
C ALA A 403 10.22 -6.22 6.28
N THR A 404 10.99 -5.32 6.87
CA THR A 404 11.59 -5.54 8.20
C THR A 404 10.57 -5.57 9.34
N GLN A 405 9.33 -5.17 9.10
CA GLN A 405 8.24 -5.19 10.06
C GLN A 405 7.59 -6.58 10.07
N ARG A 406 7.29 -7.08 11.27
CA ARG A 406 6.62 -8.38 11.46
C ARG A 406 5.19 -8.36 10.93
N ASP A 407 4.46 -7.29 11.24
CA ASP A 407 3.03 -7.21 10.99
C ASP A 407 2.69 -6.40 9.73
N PHE A 408 1.60 -6.78 9.09
CA PHE A 408 1.06 -6.11 7.90
C PHE A 408 -0.08 -5.17 8.27
N CYS A 409 -0.56 -4.38 7.31
CA CYS A 409 -1.85 -3.71 7.49
C CYS A 409 -2.99 -4.74 7.47
N PHE A 410 -4.10 -4.43 8.15
CA PHE A 410 -5.29 -5.26 8.08
C PHE A 410 -5.73 -5.41 6.62
N THR A 411 -5.88 -6.65 6.13
CA THR A 411 -6.15 -6.92 4.73
C THR A 411 -7.35 -7.83 4.57
N HIS A 412 -8.28 -7.44 3.68
CA HIS A 412 -9.45 -8.23 3.31
C HIS A 412 -9.29 -8.72 1.86
N TYR A 413 -9.35 -10.03 1.67
CA TYR A 413 -9.36 -10.68 0.36
C TYR A 413 -10.80 -11.06 -0.02
N TYR A 414 -11.22 -10.70 -1.23
CA TYR A 414 -12.46 -11.18 -1.82
C TYR A 414 -12.14 -11.98 -3.08
N THR A 415 -12.54 -13.25 -3.13
CA THR A 415 -12.24 -14.15 -4.26
C THR A 415 -13.52 -14.72 -4.87
N GLY A 416 -13.54 -14.87 -6.19
CA GLY A 416 -14.62 -15.57 -6.88
C GLY A 416 -14.33 -17.06 -6.96
N ILE A 417 -15.22 -17.92 -6.44
CA ILE A 417 -15.11 -19.37 -6.68
C ILE A 417 -15.48 -19.74 -8.12
N ARG A 418 -16.10 -18.80 -8.85
CA ARG A 418 -16.49 -18.89 -10.27
C ARG A 418 -15.67 -17.98 -11.18
N ASP A 419 -14.54 -17.46 -10.67
CA ASP A 419 -13.65 -16.60 -11.45
C ASP A 419 -13.18 -17.36 -12.72
N ASP A 420 -13.52 -16.79 -13.87
CA ASP A 420 -13.32 -17.36 -15.20
C ASP A 420 -11.94 -17.02 -15.79
N ASN A 421 -11.15 -16.19 -15.10
CA ASN A 421 -9.77 -15.94 -15.46
C ASN A 421 -8.87 -17.02 -14.85
N ALA A 422 -8.16 -17.76 -15.70
CA ALA A 422 -7.26 -18.84 -15.28
C ALA A 422 -6.26 -18.42 -14.18
N ALA A 423 -5.79 -17.15 -14.18
CA ALA A 423 -4.84 -16.67 -13.18
C ALA A 423 -5.45 -16.46 -11.78
N ALA A 424 -6.76 -16.24 -11.67
CA ALA A 424 -7.51 -16.03 -10.43
C ALA A 424 -8.55 -17.13 -10.14
N ALA A 425 -8.74 -18.08 -11.06
CA ALA A 425 -9.71 -19.16 -10.98
C ALA A 425 -9.61 -19.95 -9.67
N TRP A 426 -10.73 -20.51 -9.23
CA TRP A 426 -10.73 -21.35 -8.05
C TRP A 426 -10.14 -22.73 -8.34
N THR A 427 -8.83 -22.87 -8.13
CA THR A 427 -8.08 -24.12 -8.30
C THR A 427 -7.54 -24.61 -6.96
N PRO A 428 -7.02 -25.85 -6.86
CA PRO A 428 -6.36 -26.32 -5.63
C PRO A 428 -5.17 -25.44 -5.23
N VAL A 429 -4.50 -24.79 -6.20
CA VAL A 429 -3.41 -23.85 -5.92
C VAL A 429 -3.94 -22.59 -5.25
N GLN A 430 -4.95 -21.94 -5.83
CA GLN A 430 -5.60 -20.76 -5.23
C GLN A 430 -6.10 -21.07 -3.82
N ARG A 431 -6.79 -22.21 -3.65
CA ARG A 431 -7.31 -22.66 -2.36
C ARG A 431 -6.19 -22.79 -1.32
N ALA A 432 -5.12 -23.51 -1.66
CA ALA A 432 -3.99 -23.70 -0.75
C ALA A 432 -3.37 -22.36 -0.29
N ARG A 433 -3.34 -21.32 -1.15
CA ARG A 433 -2.83 -20.01 -0.75
C ARG A 433 -3.67 -19.31 0.31
N PHE A 434 -4.99 -19.47 0.26
CA PHE A 434 -5.87 -18.95 1.30
C PHE A 434 -5.81 -19.78 2.58
N ASP A 435 -5.65 -21.10 2.47
CA ASP A 435 -5.41 -21.97 3.64
C ASP A 435 -4.10 -21.57 4.34
N ASP A 436 -3.01 -21.40 3.60
CA ASP A 436 -1.72 -20.95 4.13
C ASP A 436 -1.84 -19.56 4.78
N LEU A 437 -2.60 -18.64 4.18
CA LEU A 437 -2.83 -17.32 4.73
C LEU A 437 -3.62 -17.37 6.04
N ASN A 438 -4.69 -18.17 6.14
CA ASN A 438 -5.38 -18.37 7.42
C ASN A 438 -4.46 -19.04 8.46
N ALA A 439 -3.72 -20.07 8.07
CA ALA A 439 -2.81 -20.81 8.95
C ALA A 439 -1.63 -19.96 9.46
N SER A 440 -1.21 -18.94 8.71
CA SER A 440 -0.15 -18.00 9.12
C SER A 440 -0.51 -17.19 10.37
N GLY A 441 -1.78 -17.15 10.75
CA GLY A 441 -2.27 -16.37 11.88
C GLY A 441 -2.21 -14.86 11.69
N MET A 442 -1.97 -14.35 10.46
CA MET A 442 -1.82 -12.91 10.19
C MET A 442 -3.07 -12.08 10.41
N GLY A 443 -4.23 -12.72 10.57
CA GLY A 443 -5.48 -12.01 10.82
C GLY A 443 -6.13 -11.39 9.58
N ALA A 444 -5.84 -11.93 8.39
CA ALA A 444 -6.48 -11.49 7.16
C ALA A 444 -7.92 -12.00 7.09
N ALA A 445 -8.86 -11.13 6.70
CA ALA A 445 -10.21 -11.55 6.38
C ALA A 445 -10.25 -12.13 4.96
N ILE A 446 -10.83 -13.31 4.80
CA ILE A 446 -10.93 -14.00 3.50
C ILE A 446 -12.41 -14.24 3.23
N SER A 447 -12.94 -13.60 2.20
CA SER A 447 -14.31 -13.76 1.73
C SER A 447 -14.31 -14.38 0.34
N TRP A 448 -15.24 -15.29 0.11
CA TRP A 448 -15.48 -15.84 -1.21
C TRP A 448 -16.95 -15.80 -1.55
N ASP A 449 -17.22 -15.77 -2.84
CA ASP A 449 -18.57 -15.82 -3.39
C ASP A 449 -18.52 -16.28 -4.87
N GLU A 450 -19.66 -16.32 -5.55
CA GLU A 450 -19.78 -16.84 -6.91
C GLU A 450 -19.41 -15.81 -7.99
N ARG A 451 -18.75 -14.68 -7.66
CA ARG A 451 -18.40 -13.68 -8.67
C ARG A 451 -17.47 -14.22 -9.76
N GLU A 452 -17.63 -13.74 -10.97
CA GLU A 452 -16.66 -13.91 -12.05
C GLU A 452 -15.55 -12.84 -12.02
N HIS A 453 -14.62 -12.88 -12.99
CA HIS A 453 -13.46 -12.01 -12.95
C HIS A 453 -13.80 -10.53 -13.20
N GLY A 454 -14.76 -10.24 -14.08
CA GLY A 454 -15.13 -8.89 -14.48
C GLY A 454 -15.92 -8.14 -13.40
N ILE A 455 -15.40 -7.01 -12.92
CA ILE A 455 -16.04 -6.20 -11.86
C ILE A 455 -17.44 -5.75 -12.26
N GLU A 456 -17.63 -5.40 -13.52
CA GLU A 456 -18.87 -4.89 -14.09
C GLU A 456 -20.02 -5.91 -14.09
N LYS A 457 -19.77 -7.14 -13.65
CA LYS A 457 -20.73 -8.24 -13.69
C LYS A 457 -21.11 -8.77 -12.31
N TRP A 458 -20.47 -8.29 -11.25
CA TRP A 458 -20.68 -8.81 -9.89
C TRP A 458 -22.08 -8.55 -9.32
N ASP A 459 -22.86 -7.63 -9.88
CA ASP A 459 -24.17 -7.24 -9.37
C ASP A 459 -25.35 -7.90 -10.07
N ALA A 460 -25.11 -8.69 -11.14
CA ALA A 460 -26.14 -9.37 -11.89
C ALA A 460 -25.69 -10.77 -12.36
N ASP A 461 -26.54 -11.78 -12.13
CA ASP A 461 -26.32 -13.13 -12.65
C ASP A 461 -26.61 -13.17 -14.15
N SER A 462 -25.59 -13.42 -14.97
CA SER A 462 -25.72 -13.56 -16.41
C SER A 462 -26.12 -14.99 -16.84
N MET A 463 -26.09 -15.95 -15.91
CA MET A 463 -26.26 -17.39 -16.14
C MET A 463 -25.47 -17.88 -17.36
N ALA A 464 -24.27 -17.33 -17.57
CA ALA A 464 -23.44 -17.68 -18.70
C ALA A 464 -23.14 -19.20 -18.70
N PRO A 465 -22.96 -19.82 -19.88
CA PRO A 465 -22.53 -21.21 -19.94
C PRO A 465 -21.15 -21.37 -19.28
N GLY A 466 -21.09 -22.10 -18.17
CA GLY A 466 -19.84 -22.40 -17.48
C GLY A 466 -19.49 -23.90 -17.43
N PRO A 467 -18.33 -24.25 -16.86
CA PRO A 467 -17.86 -25.63 -16.69
C PRO A 467 -18.86 -26.58 -16.00
N CYS A 468 -19.72 -26.06 -15.13
CA CYS A 468 -20.89 -26.77 -14.59
C CYS A 468 -22.16 -25.92 -14.71
N MET A 469 -23.31 -26.58 -14.68
CA MET A 469 -24.62 -25.97 -14.93
C MET A 469 -25.54 -26.12 -13.71
N PRO A 470 -26.18 -25.04 -13.22
CA PRO A 470 -25.98 -23.64 -13.65
C PRO A 470 -24.59 -23.11 -13.23
N TRP A 471 -24.13 -22.03 -13.87
CA TRP A 471 -22.92 -21.28 -13.50
C TRP A 471 -23.32 -19.86 -13.08
N PRO A 472 -23.84 -19.68 -11.84
CA PRO A 472 -24.09 -18.33 -11.34
C PRO A 472 -22.77 -17.55 -11.28
N ASP A 473 -22.79 -16.28 -11.62
CA ASP A 473 -21.61 -15.38 -11.67
C ASP A 473 -21.78 -14.10 -10.82
N ILE A 474 -22.78 -14.09 -9.95
CA ILE A 474 -23.09 -12.98 -9.04
C ILE A 474 -22.11 -12.95 -7.85
N GLY A 475 -21.69 -11.74 -7.46
CA GLY A 475 -20.97 -11.53 -6.21
C GLY A 475 -21.94 -11.32 -5.06
N GLN A 476 -22.13 -12.33 -4.21
CA GLN A 476 -23.03 -12.24 -3.04
C GLN A 476 -22.63 -11.13 -2.05
N TRP A 477 -21.36 -10.72 -1.99
CA TRP A 477 -20.94 -9.57 -1.20
C TRP A 477 -21.23 -8.21 -1.87
N ILE A 478 -21.73 -8.21 -3.11
CA ILE A 478 -22.05 -7.02 -3.91
C ILE A 478 -23.57 -6.88 -4.11
N SER A 479 -24.27 -7.99 -4.32
CA SER A 479 -25.70 -8.02 -4.67
C SER A 479 -26.42 -9.17 -3.96
N PRO A 480 -27.66 -8.98 -3.47
CA PRO A 480 -28.52 -7.80 -3.62
C PRO A 480 -28.18 -6.64 -2.68
N VAL A 481 -27.32 -6.87 -1.69
CA VAL A 481 -26.87 -5.86 -0.73
C VAL A 481 -25.35 -5.87 -0.72
N ARG A 482 -24.74 -4.74 -1.03
CA ARG A 482 -23.29 -4.57 -1.07
C ARG A 482 -22.74 -4.40 0.34
N THR A 483 -21.67 -5.13 0.67
CA THR A 483 -20.89 -4.92 1.90
C THR A 483 -20.30 -3.52 1.94
N GLU A 484 -20.26 -2.87 3.10
CA GLU A 484 -19.51 -1.61 3.23
C GLU A 484 -18.01 -1.85 3.43
N ARG A 485 -17.62 -3.07 3.87
CA ARG A 485 -16.26 -3.39 4.36
C ARG A 485 -15.18 -3.36 3.29
N HIS A 486 -15.57 -3.48 2.02
CA HIS A 486 -14.64 -3.39 0.90
C HIS A 486 -14.44 -1.97 0.37
N SER A 487 -15.27 -1.01 0.80
CA SER A 487 -15.30 0.33 0.22
C SER A 487 -14.08 1.14 0.65
N ALA A 488 -13.65 2.05 -0.22
CA ALA A 488 -12.56 2.98 0.07
C ALA A 488 -12.81 3.78 1.35
N GLN A 489 -14.05 4.27 1.54
CA GLN A 489 -14.44 5.07 2.70
C GLN A 489 -14.37 4.25 4.00
N TYR A 490 -14.87 3.01 4.01
CA TYR A 490 -14.85 2.18 5.21
C TYR A 490 -13.42 1.96 5.74
N LEU A 491 -12.46 1.68 4.85
CA LEU A 491 -11.08 1.39 5.24
C LEU A 491 -10.44 2.56 5.98
N ILE A 492 -10.63 3.78 5.48
CA ILE A 492 -9.98 4.98 6.02
C ILE A 492 -10.71 5.58 7.22
N ASP A 493 -12.00 5.29 7.39
CA ASP A 493 -12.76 5.70 8.58
C ASP A 493 -12.52 4.75 9.75
N THR A 494 -12.27 3.48 9.46
CA THR A 494 -12.14 2.44 10.49
C THR A 494 -10.70 2.24 10.95
N HIS A 495 -9.74 2.22 10.02
CA HIS A 495 -8.39 1.76 10.32
C HIS A 495 -7.35 2.88 10.30
N ARG A 496 -6.31 2.73 11.13
CA ARG A 496 -5.11 3.57 11.12
C ARG A 496 -3.86 2.72 11.20
N ASN A 497 -2.76 3.20 10.61
CA ASN A 497 -1.48 2.48 10.61
C ASN A 497 -0.68 2.61 11.92
N ASP A 498 -1.10 3.53 12.80
CA ASP A 498 -0.51 3.86 14.11
C ASP A 498 -1.30 3.24 15.26
N ARG A 499 -2.11 2.21 14.97
CA ARG A 499 -2.91 1.46 15.95
C ARG A 499 -2.71 -0.03 15.80
N SER A 500 -2.67 -0.73 16.92
CA SER A 500 -2.73 -2.19 16.95
C SER A 500 -4.12 -2.71 16.58
N TYR A 501 -4.24 -4.00 16.32
CA TYR A 501 -5.51 -4.65 16.05
C TYR A 501 -5.49 -6.15 16.38
N PRO A 502 -6.66 -6.75 16.70
CA PRO A 502 -6.81 -8.19 16.80
C PRO A 502 -6.85 -8.82 15.40
N GLY A 503 -5.87 -9.67 15.09
CA GLY A 503 -5.83 -10.47 13.88
C GLY A 503 -6.53 -11.81 14.08
N PHE A 504 -7.75 -11.95 13.58
CA PHE A 504 -8.58 -13.16 13.69
C PHE A 504 -8.21 -14.24 12.67
N PHE A 505 -8.06 -15.47 13.14
CA PHE A 505 -7.84 -16.64 12.28
C PHE A 505 -8.40 -17.91 12.92
N ASN A 506 -8.42 -19.01 12.16
CA ASN A 506 -9.03 -20.27 12.61
C ASN A 506 -10.49 -20.10 13.08
N VAL A 507 -11.23 -19.20 12.43
CA VAL A 507 -12.63 -18.92 12.76
C VAL A 507 -13.50 -20.12 12.46
N ASP A 508 -14.27 -20.56 13.46
CA ASP A 508 -15.14 -21.73 13.40
C ASP A 508 -16.57 -21.37 13.81
N GLU A 509 -17.50 -21.54 12.87
CA GLU A 509 -18.91 -21.18 13.03
C GLU A 509 -19.75 -22.30 13.69
N ASP A 510 -19.23 -23.53 13.82
CA ASP A 510 -19.95 -24.66 14.39
C ASP A 510 -19.37 -25.10 15.75
N SER A 511 -19.95 -24.54 16.82
CA SER A 511 -19.62 -24.93 18.20
C SER A 511 -19.86 -26.41 18.55
N LEU A 512 -20.67 -27.15 17.77
CA LEU A 512 -20.98 -28.56 18.02
C LEU A 512 -19.97 -29.51 17.37
N THR A 513 -19.25 -29.04 16.34
CA THR A 513 -18.24 -29.80 15.62
C THR A 513 -16.99 -28.95 15.41
N PRO A 514 -16.07 -28.86 16.40
CA PRO A 514 -14.88 -28.04 16.29
C PRO A 514 -14.08 -28.30 14.99
N GLY A 515 -13.57 -27.23 14.38
CA GLY A 515 -12.85 -27.21 13.12
C GLY A 515 -13.73 -27.12 11.86
N ARG A 516 -14.99 -26.66 11.97
CA ARG A 516 -15.93 -26.57 10.84
C ARG A 516 -16.19 -25.14 10.42
N GLN A 517 -15.20 -24.58 9.74
CA GLN A 517 -15.36 -23.35 8.98
C GLN A 517 -16.27 -23.60 7.77
N PRO A 518 -17.00 -22.58 7.26
CA PRO A 518 -17.58 -22.66 5.92
C PRO A 518 -16.47 -23.05 4.94
N ASP A 519 -16.69 -24.13 4.19
CA ASP A 519 -15.65 -24.73 3.34
C ASP A 519 -15.91 -24.36 1.86
N PRO A 520 -15.08 -23.52 1.22
CA PRO A 520 -15.20 -23.19 -0.19
C PRO A 520 -14.84 -24.35 -1.15
N GLY A 521 -14.61 -25.56 -0.61
CA GLY A 521 -14.32 -26.76 -1.37
C GLY A 521 -12.85 -26.85 -1.80
N PRO A 522 -12.49 -27.92 -2.53
CA PRO A 522 -11.10 -28.32 -2.75
C PRO A 522 -10.37 -27.51 -3.83
N GLY A 523 -10.87 -26.33 -4.22
CA GLY A 523 -10.41 -25.64 -5.41
C GLY A 523 -10.95 -26.27 -6.70
N ASP A 524 -12.21 -26.70 -6.69
CA ASP A 524 -12.97 -27.09 -7.88
C ASP A 524 -14.31 -26.35 -7.82
N PRO A 525 -14.60 -25.43 -8.76
CA PRO A 525 -15.86 -24.70 -8.80
C PRO A 525 -17.09 -25.61 -8.90
N CYS A 526 -16.92 -26.86 -9.32
CA CYS A 526 -18.02 -27.81 -9.53
C CYS A 526 -18.11 -28.87 -8.43
N ALA A 527 -17.32 -28.74 -7.36
CA ALA A 527 -17.36 -29.67 -6.24
C ALA A 527 -18.72 -29.65 -5.54
N ALA A 528 -19.25 -30.83 -5.22
CA ALA A 528 -20.46 -30.96 -4.44
C ALA A 528 -20.18 -30.71 -2.94
N GLY A 529 -21.11 -30.05 -2.25
CA GLY A 529 -21.07 -29.89 -0.78
C GLY A 529 -20.21 -28.73 -0.26
N MET A 530 -19.66 -27.89 -1.15
CA MET A 530 -18.97 -26.66 -0.77
C MET A 530 -19.96 -25.54 -0.38
N ALA A 531 -19.49 -24.62 0.47
CA ALA A 531 -20.14 -23.33 0.70
C ALA A 531 -19.87 -22.42 -0.51
N VAL A 532 -20.93 -22.12 -1.27
CA VAL A 532 -20.84 -21.32 -2.51
C VAL A 532 -20.45 -19.85 -2.26
N TRP A 533 -20.70 -19.36 -1.06
CA TRP A 533 -20.18 -18.08 -0.56
C TRP A 533 -19.99 -18.18 0.95
N GLY A 534 -19.14 -17.33 1.50
CA GLY A 534 -18.83 -17.32 2.93
C GLY A 534 -17.58 -16.52 3.23
N THR A 535 -17.13 -16.59 4.47
CA THR A 535 -15.92 -15.92 4.90
C THR A 535 -15.24 -16.63 6.06
N TRP A 536 -13.92 -16.49 6.12
CA TRP A 536 -13.11 -16.68 7.32
C TRP A 536 -12.70 -15.30 7.85
N GLY A 537 -13.10 -14.98 9.07
CA GLY A 537 -12.77 -13.70 9.72
C GLY A 537 -13.57 -12.48 9.24
N GLY A 538 -14.26 -12.53 8.09
CA GLY A 538 -14.97 -11.37 7.53
C GLY A 538 -16.23 -10.91 8.28
N TYR A 539 -16.66 -11.62 9.33
CA TYR A 539 -17.67 -11.13 10.29
C TYR A 539 -17.08 -10.69 11.63
N CYS A 540 -15.82 -11.03 11.90
CA CYS A 540 -15.13 -10.58 13.09
C CYS A 540 -14.85 -9.08 12.97
N ASP A 541 -15.00 -8.39 14.08
CA ASP A 541 -14.87 -6.94 14.17
C ASP A 541 -14.43 -6.54 15.57
N TRP A 542 -13.99 -5.29 15.72
CA TRP A 542 -13.50 -4.77 16.97
C TRP A 542 -13.76 -3.27 17.10
N ASP A 543 -13.91 -2.82 18.34
CA ASP A 543 -14.06 -1.39 18.64
C ASP A 543 -12.69 -0.73 18.72
N THR A 544 -12.35 0.04 17.70
CA THR A 544 -11.06 0.72 17.59
C THR A 544 -10.84 1.79 18.67
N ALA A 545 -11.91 2.28 19.31
CA ALA A 545 -11.82 3.22 20.42
C ALA A 545 -11.52 2.54 21.76
N SER A 546 -11.71 1.21 21.84
CA SER A 546 -11.47 0.42 23.05
C SER A 546 -10.06 -0.16 23.15
N ILE A 547 -9.19 0.14 22.18
CA ILE A 547 -7.83 -0.39 22.16
C ILE A 547 -7.00 0.28 23.25
N VAL A 548 -6.46 -0.54 24.15
CA VAL A 548 -5.37 -0.16 25.07
C VAL A 548 -4.11 -0.88 24.59
N ASP A 549 -3.01 -0.15 24.48
CA ASP A 549 -1.72 -0.66 24.01
C ASP A 549 -0.61 0.00 24.85
N GLN A 550 -0.44 -0.52 26.05
CA GLN A 550 0.54 -0.13 27.07
C GLN A 550 1.64 -1.20 27.15
N SER A 551 2.75 -0.89 27.82
CA SER A 551 3.90 -1.81 27.91
C SER A 551 3.57 -3.15 28.55
N ASP A 552 2.65 -3.16 29.51
CA ASP A 552 2.26 -4.28 30.34
C ASP A 552 0.86 -4.85 29.99
N ARG A 553 0.08 -4.11 29.20
CA ARG A 553 -1.31 -4.44 28.89
C ARG A 553 -1.70 -4.11 27.45
N TRP A 554 -2.38 -5.06 26.82
CA TRP A 554 -3.17 -4.86 25.61
C TRP A 554 -4.63 -5.20 25.87
N GLU A 555 -5.55 -4.37 25.40
CA GLU A 555 -6.99 -4.62 25.50
C GLU A 555 -7.69 -4.26 24.21
N CYS A 556 -8.75 -5.01 23.88
CA CYS A 556 -9.70 -4.60 22.85
C CYS A 556 -11.07 -5.24 23.03
N THR A 557 -12.13 -4.52 22.70
CA THR A 557 -13.48 -5.07 22.57
C THR A 557 -13.66 -5.69 21.18
N ILE A 558 -13.90 -7.00 21.15
CA ILE A 558 -14.07 -7.83 19.96
C ILE A 558 -15.48 -8.44 19.90
N PHE A 559 -16.01 -8.60 18.70
CA PHE A 559 -17.37 -9.12 18.47
C PHE A 559 -17.55 -9.66 17.05
N LEU A 560 -18.66 -10.37 16.85
CA LEU A 560 -19.20 -10.61 15.50
C LEU A 560 -20.19 -9.50 15.19
N ARG A 561 -20.04 -8.88 14.02
CA ARG A 561 -20.93 -7.78 13.62
C ARG A 561 -22.38 -8.27 13.54
N GLY A 562 -23.30 -7.60 14.23
CA GLY A 562 -24.72 -8.00 14.33
C GLY A 562 -25.72 -6.85 14.23
N LEU A 563 -25.22 -5.62 14.27
CA LEU A 563 -26.01 -4.38 14.28
C LEU A 563 -25.65 -3.45 13.11
N SER A 564 -25.03 -3.98 12.05
CA SER A 564 -24.79 -3.23 10.83
C SER A 564 -26.10 -2.84 10.16
N ALA A 565 -26.16 -1.62 9.63
CA ALA A 565 -27.24 -1.19 8.75
C ALA A 565 -27.21 -1.92 7.40
N VAL A 566 -26.03 -2.43 7.02
CA VAL A 566 -25.82 -3.24 5.82
C VAL A 566 -26.01 -4.71 6.19
N SER A 567 -27.12 -5.30 5.76
CA SER A 567 -27.54 -6.62 6.26
C SER A 567 -26.57 -7.76 5.95
N ILE A 568 -25.83 -7.69 4.84
CA ILE A 568 -24.86 -8.73 4.47
C ILE A 568 -23.64 -8.75 5.40
N ASP A 569 -23.37 -7.65 6.11
CA ASP A 569 -22.25 -7.54 7.04
C ASP A 569 -22.59 -8.09 8.44
N ASN A 570 -23.85 -8.46 8.69
CA ASN A 570 -24.26 -9.06 9.94
C ASN A 570 -24.01 -10.57 9.93
N ALA A 571 -23.29 -11.06 10.93
CA ALA A 571 -22.98 -12.47 11.11
C ALA A 571 -24.28 -13.31 11.16
N PRO A 572 -24.40 -14.38 10.37
CA PRO A 572 -25.56 -15.24 10.37
C PRO A 572 -25.63 -16.15 11.61
N VAL A 573 -24.53 -16.27 12.35
CA VAL A 573 -24.39 -17.10 13.55
C VAL A 573 -24.30 -16.23 14.81
N GLU A 574 -24.74 -16.79 15.95
CA GLU A 574 -24.73 -16.08 17.25
C GLU A 574 -23.33 -16.02 17.88
N SER A 575 -22.45 -16.95 17.54
CA SER A 575 -21.09 -17.04 18.09
C SER A 575 -20.17 -17.86 17.20
N VAL A 576 -18.87 -17.61 17.28
CA VAL A 576 -17.82 -18.43 16.67
C VAL A 576 -16.71 -18.69 17.68
N THR A 577 -15.89 -19.71 17.43
CA THR A 577 -14.58 -19.86 18.08
C THR A 577 -13.50 -19.32 17.15
N THR A 578 -12.49 -18.62 17.67
CA THR A 578 -11.39 -18.07 16.85
C THR A 578 -10.11 -17.93 17.66
N ASP A 579 -8.97 -18.01 16.98
CA ASP A 579 -7.69 -17.59 17.53
C ASP A 579 -7.45 -16.12 17.18
N VAL A 580 -6.85 -15.37 18.11
CA VAL A 580 -6.54 -13.95 17.95
C VAL A 580 -5.06 -13.71 18.11
N SER A 581 -4.42 -13.17 17.08
CA SER A 581 -3.05 -12.65 17.13
C SER A 581 -3.08 -11.15 17.43
N LEU A 582 -2.21 -10.68 18.32
CA LEU A 582 -2.07 -9.24 18.55
C LEU A 582 -1.12 -8.65 17.51
N ARG A 583 -1.64 -7.75 16.68
CA ARG A 583 -0.92 -7.21 15.51
C ARG A 583 -0.69 -5.72 15.64
N ARG A 584 0.46 -5.27 15.14
CA ARG A 584 0.95 -3.88 15.15
C ARG A 584 0.90 -3.28 16.56
N THR A 585 1.25 -4.07 17.57
CA THR A 585 1.39 -3.54 18.94
C THR A 585 2.40 -2.41 18.95
N GLN A 586 2.07 -1.32 19.65
CA GLN A 586 2.90 -0.10 19.68
C GLN A 586 3.78 -0.08 20.92
N GLN A 587 3.22 -0.44 22.07
CA GLN A 587 3.94 -0.49 23.36
C GLN A 587 3.93 -1.90 23.94
N PHE A 588 2.84 -2.65 23.73
CA PHE A 588 2.73 -4.01 24.24
C PHE A 588 3.69 -4.95 23.50
N ASN A 589 4.83 -5.23 24.14
CA ASN A 589 5.95 -5.96 23.56
C ASN A 589 6.59 -6.91 24.57
N PRO A 590 5.85 -7.93 25.04
CA PRO A 590 6.35 -8.88 26.03
C PRO A 590 7.56 -9.65 25.47
N SER A 591 8.57 -9.89 26.30
CA SER A 591 9.77 -10.61 25.85
C SER A 591 9.43 -12.00 25.31
N GLU A 592 10.08 -12.42 24.23
CA GLU A 592 9.93 -13.76 23.67
C GLU A 592 10.13 -14.84 24.75
N GLY A 593 9.23 -15.83 24.78
CA GLY A 593 9.18 -16.89 25.77
C GLY A 593 8.64 -16.48 27.14
N SER A 594 8.32 -15.20 27.37
CA SER A 594 7.66 -14.76 28.59
C SER A 594 6.19 -15.16 28.59
N THR A 595 5.70 -15.60 29.74
CA THR A 595 4.28 -15.92 29.91
C THR A 595 3.47 -14.63 29.99
N VAL A 596 2.37 -14.59 29.25
CA VAL A 596 1.38 -13.53 29.22
C VAL A 596 0.05 -14.12 29.66
N THR A 597 -0.66 -13.43 30.53
CA THR A 597 -2.00 -13.84 30.98
C THR A 597 -3.07 -13.15 30.15
N TRP A 598 -4.22 -13.79 29.99
CA TRP A 598 -5.34 -13.19 29.28
C TRP A 598 -6.67 -13.57 29.92
N ARG A 599 -7.65 -12.68 29.77
CA ARG A 599 -9.05 -12.90 30.13
C ARG A 599 -9.97 -12.29 29.09
N LEU A 600 -11.09 -12.97 28.85
CA LEU A 600 -12.18 -12.51 28.01
C LEU A 600 -13.37 -12.22 28.91
N GLU A 601 -13.81 -10.97 28.92
CA GLU A 601 -14.90 -10.48 29.76
C GLU A 601 -16.14 -10.15 28.93
N ASP A 602 -17.31 -10.32 29.53
CA ASP A 602 -18.55 -9.75 29.03
C ASP A 602 -18.56 -8.22 29.27
N VAL A 603 -18.77 -7.41 28.24
CA VAL A 603 -18.67 -5.94 28.34
C VAL A 603 -19.71 -5.33 29.28
N ASP A 604 -20.91 -5.91 29.35
CA ASP A 604 -22.02 -5.34 30.14
C ASP A 604 -21.91 -5.70 31.63
N THR A 605 -21.41 -6.90 31.93
CA THR A 605 -21.37 -7.44 33.30
C THR A 605 -19.98 -7.50 33.92
N ASN A 606 -18.92 -7.29 33.12
CA ASN A 606 -17.51 -7.54 33.46
C ASN A 606 -17.26 -8.98 33.98
N ALA A 607 -18.15 -9.92 33.67
CA ALA A 607 -17.97 -11.31 34.05
C ALA A 607 -16.85 -11.95 33.20
N ILE A 608 -15.85 -12.56 33.85
CA ILE A 608 -14.83 -13.34 33.15
C ILE A 608 -15.49 -14.59 32.56
N LEU A 609 -15.47 -14.69 31.23
CA LEU A 609 -16.06 -15.79 30.46
C LEU A 609 -15.03 -16.86 30.11
N GLN A 610 -13.81 -16.43 29.77
CA GLN A 610 -12.66 -17.28 29.49
C GLN A 610 -11.40 -16.62 30.03
N SER A 611 -10.39 -17.42 30.37
CA SER A 611 -9.09 -16.92 30.79
C SER A 611 -8.02 -17.98 30.57
N GLY A 612 -6.77 -17.56 30.44
CA GLY A 612 -5.65 -18.48 30.30
C GLY A 612 -4.31 -17.76 30.36
N ALA A 613 -3.27 -18.49 29.99
CA ALA A 613 -1.93 -17.97 29.81
C ALA A 613 -1.33 -18.58 28.54
N VAL A 614 -0.52 -17.79 27.84
CA VAL A 614 0.23 -18.19 26.65
C VAL A 614 1.64 -17.62 26.77
N ASP A 615 2.60 -18.20 26.06
CA ASP A 615 3.93 -17.60 25.98
C ASP A 615 4.00 -16.69 24.74
N ALA A 616 4.65 -15.54 24.87
CA ALA A 616 4.97 -14.69 23.73
C ALA A 616 5.91 -15.45 22.79
N GLY A 617 5.52 -15.58 21.52
CA GLY A 617 6.34 -16.21 20.49
C GLY A 617 7.42 -15.28 19.95
N ASP A 618 8.07 -15.74 18.87
CA ASP A 618 9.09 -15.01 18.14
C ASP A 618 8.66 -13.57 17.83
N GLU A 619 9.61 -12.64 17.95
CA GLU A 619 9.36 -11.21 17.76
C GLU A 619 8.22 -10.67 18.63
N SER A 620 8.02 -11.23 19.83
CA SER A 620 7.01 -10.81 20.83
C SER A 620 5.57 -10.99 20.34
N LEU A 621 5.31 -11.96 19.46
CA LEU A 621 3.96 -12.22 18.95
C LEU A 621 3.12 -12.97 19.99
N VAL A 622 2.00 -12.37 20.40
CA VAL A 622 1.04 -13.03 21.30
C VAL A 622 -0.15 -13.55 20.51
N ILE A 623 -0.44 -14.85 20.69
CA ILE A 623 -1.59 -15.54 20.08
C ILE A 623 -2.46 -16.12 21.19
N ILE A 624 -3.73 -15.71 21.23
CA ILE A 624 -4.73 -16.21 22.16
C ILE A 624 -5.62 -17.23 21.45
N PRO A 625 -5.58 -18.52 21.83
CA PRO A 625 -6.34 -19.55 21.13
C PRO A 625 -7.78 -19.70 21.65
N GLY A 626 -8.68 -20.09 20.77
CA GLY A 626 -10.00 -20.64 21.13
C GLY A 626 -10.94 -19.67 21.84
N LEU A 627 -10.92 -18.38 21.50
CA LEU A 627 -11.83 -17.38 22.02
C LEU A 627 -13.23 -17.57 21.43
N ILE A 628 -14.25 -17.54 22.29
CA ILE A 628 -15.66 -17.58 21.90
C ILE A 628 -16.16 -16.14 21.83
N ILE A 629 -16.23 -15.61 20.61
CA ILE A 629 -16.79 -14.29 20.35
C ILE A 629 -18.28 -14.42 19.98
N ARG A 630 -19.10 -13.45 20.39
CA ARG A 630 -20.54 -13.43 20.13
C ARG A 630 -20.94 -12.29 19.22
N ARG A 631 -22.11 -12.46 18.62
CA ARG A 631 -22.74 -11.44 17.79
C ARG A 631 -23.26 -10.29 18.62
N ASP A 632 -22.98 -9.08 18.15
CA ASP A 632 -23.50 -7.85 18.72
C ASP A 632 -25.03 -7.94 18.90
N PRO A 633 -25.57 -7.44 20.03
CA PRO A 633 -24.92 -6.57 21.02
C PRO A 633 -24.04 -7.27 22.09
N ASP A 634 -23.92 -8.60 22.09
CA ASP A 634 -23.16 -9.34 23.12
C ASP A 634 -21.62 -9.23 22.91
N ARG A 635 -21.04 -8.07 23.25
CA ARG A 635 -19.60 -7.79 23.04
C ARG A 635 -18.69 -8.46 24.06
N ARG A 636 -17.43 -8.69 23.66
CA ARG A 636 -16.40 -9.33 24.49
C ARG A 636 -15.19 -8.42 24.61
N ARG A 637 -14.70 -8.18 25.82
CA ARG A 637 -13.46 -7.45 26.07
C ARG A 637 -12.33 -8.45 26.28
N LEU A 638 -11.36 -8.47 25.38
CA LEU A 638 -10.13 -9.26 25.53
C LEU A 638 -9.07 -8.40 26.21
N ILE A 639 -8.60 -8.84 27.38
CA ILE A 639 -7.52 -8.19 28.13
C ILE A 639 -6.35 -9.17 28.17
N VAL A 640 -5.17 -8.68 27.81
CA VAL A 640 -3.93 -9.43 27.74
C VAL A 640 -2.87 -8.64 28.51
N SER A 641 -2.24 -9.26 29.50
CA SER A 641 -1.32 -8.58 30.41
C SER A 641 -0.08 -9.41 30.68
N THR A 642 1.08 -8.75 30.76
CA THR A 642 2.27 -9.36 31.33
C THR A 642 2.08 -9.52 32.84
N PRO A 643 2.52 -10.65 33.41
CA PRO A 643 2.44 -10.83 34.84
C PRO A 643 3.32 -9.83 35.56
N CYS A 644 2.71 -9.02 36.41
CA CYS A 644 3.41 -8.15 37.34
C CYS A 644 4.13 -8.98 38.42
N VAL A 645 5.26 -8.48 38.88
CA VAL A 645 6.06 -9.04 39.97
C VAL A 645 5.80 -8.27 41.26
N ASP A 646 5.62 -6.96 41.16
CA ASP A 646 5.21 -6.08 42.24
C ASP A 646 4.23 -5.00 41.75
N HIS A 647 3.77 -4.14 42.66
CA HIS A 647 2.79 -3.11 42.34
C HIS A 647 3.36 -2.03 41.41
N ASP A 648 4.68 -1.83 41.38
CA ASP A 648 5.30 -0.81 40.54
C ASP A 648 5.20 -1.21 39.05
N ASP A 649 5.16 -2.52 38.76
CA ASP A 649 4.89 -3.05 37.41
C ASP A 649 3.48 -2.74 36.90
N CYS A 650 2.56 -2.31 37.77
CA CYS A 650 1.16 -2.02 37.45
C CYS A 650 0.80 -0.54 37.34
N ASN A 651 1.81 0.34 37.45
CA ASN A 651 1.62 1.78 37.34
C ASN A 651 1.03 2.15 35.98
N ASP A 652 -0.23 2.59 35.97
CA ASP A 652 -0.92 3.09 34.78
C ASP A 652 -0.81 4.62 34.61
N ASP A 653 0.04 5.26 35.41
CA ASP A 653 0.20 6.71 35.55
C ASP A 653 -1.13 7.43 35.91
N ASP A 654 -2.11 6.71 36.44
CA ASP A 654 -3.35 7.27 36.97
C ASP A 654 -3.34 7.24 38.51
N VAL A 655 -3.03 8.39 39.11
CA VAL A 655 -3.08 8.57 40.57
C VAL A 655 -4.50 8.42 41.15
N CYS A 656 -5.52 8.13 40.35
CA CYS A 656 -6.88 7.82 40.78
C CYS A 656 -7.28 6.36 40.64
N THR A 657 -6.36 5.50 40.24
CA THR A 657 -6.43 4.06 40.41
C THR A 657 -5.38 3.62 41.43
N GLN A 658 -5.54 2.42 41.99
CA GLN A 658 -4.53 1.80 42.84
C GLN A 658 -3.76 0.78 42.01
N ASP A 659 -2.45 0.93 41.88
CA ASP A 659 -1.63 -0.08 41.22
C ASP A 659 -1.51 -1.31 42.12
N VAL A 660 -2.24 -2.38 41.78
CA VAL A 660 -2.20 -3.63 42.52
C VAL A 660 -1.72 -4.75 41.63
N CYS A 661 -0.57 -5.30 41.99
CA CYS A 661 -0.17 -6.60 41.47
C CYS A 661 -0.76 -7.72 42.32
N ALA A 662 -1.94 -8.22 41.93
CA ALA A 662 -2.58 -9.34 42.58
C ALA A 662 -2.49 -10.59 41.69
N THR A 663 -1.94 -11.68 42.23
CA THR A 663 -1.82 -12.97 41.52
C THR A 663 -1.12 -12.87 40.16
N ALA A 664 -0.11 -12.01 40.07
CA ALA A 664 0.62 -11.74 38.83
C ALA A 664 -0.29 -11.19 37.70
N SER A 665 -1.27 -10.36 38.06
CA SER A 665 -2.07 -9.53 37.16
C SER A 665 -2.18 -8.14 37.76
N CYS A 666 -2.07 -7.12 36.91
CA CYS A 666 -2.41 -5.77 37.31
C CYS A 666 -3.93 -5.62 37.45
N ASP A 667 -4.33 -5.04 38.57
CA ASP A 667 -5.68 -4.59 38.87
C ASP A 667 -5.58 -3.15 39.35
N ASN A 668 -6.34 -2.27 38.71
CA ASN A 668 -6.26 -0.82 38.92
C ASN A 668 -7.61 -0.30 39.43
N PRO A 669 -8.08 -0.74 40.62
CA PRO A 669 -9.37 -0.31 41.13
C PRO A 669 -9.36 1.20 41.42
N SER A 670 -10.48 1.86 41.14
CA SER A 670 -10.64 3.29 41.43
C SER A 670 -10.39 3.55 42.92
N ARG A 671 -9.55 4.55 43.22
CA ARG A 671 -9.22 5.01 44.57
C ARG A 671 -9.74 6.41 44.86
N GLN A 672 -9.84 6.75 46.15
CA GLN A 672 -10.10 8.12 46.57
C GLN A 672 -8.81 8.92 46.51
N PHE A 673 -8.83 10.04 45.77
CA PHE A 673 -7.69 10.96 45.72
C PHE A 673 -7.32 11.44 47.13
N GLY A 674 -6.06 11.24 47.53
CA GLY A 674 -5.53 11.62 48.85
C GLY A 674 -5.54 10.50 49.90
N ASP A 675 -6.12 9.32 49.64
CA ASP A 675 -5.99 8.12 50.48
C ASP A 675 -4.68 7.40 50.11
N ALA A 676 -3.55 7.92 50.59
CA ALA A 676 -2.21 7.44 50.28
C ALA A 676 -1.87 6.10 50.96
N ASN A 677 -2.52 5.79 52.09
CA ASN A 677 -2.27 4.57 52.87
C ASN A 677 -3.24 3.42 52.58
N HIS A 678 -4.29 3.68 51.81
CA HIS A 678 -5.26 2.71 51.32
C HIS A 678 -6.09 2.05 52.42
N ASP A 679 -6.40 2.77 53.50
CA ASP A 679 -7.29 2.26 54.54
C ASP A 679 -8.79 2.55 54.27
N GLY A 680 -9.08 3.26 53.17
CA GLY A 680 -10.43 3.64 52.74
C GLY A 680 -10.93 4.93 53.40
N SER A 681 -10.06 5.67 54.09
CA SER A 681 -10.35 6.94 54.73
C SER A 681 -9.22 7.93 54.45
N ILE A 682 -9.55 9.12 53.94
CA ILE A 682 -8.55 10.20 53.84
C ILE A 682 -8.39 10.83 55.23
N ASP A 683 -7.30 10.52 55.92
CA ASP A 683 -6.99 11.05 57.23
C ASP A 683 -5.53 11.49 57.46
N ILE A 684 -5.12 11.65 58.72
CA ILE A 684 -3.76 12.10 59.05
C ILE A 684 -2.69 11.03 58.73
N PHE A 685 -3.07 9.77 58.66
CA PHE A 685 -2.17 8.67 58.33
C PHE A 685 -1.73 8.70 56.87
N ASP A 686 -2.53 9.28 55.96
CA ASP A 686 -2.12 9.52 54.56
C ASP A 686 -1.01 10.56 54.46
N ILE A 687 -1.12 11.64 55.23
CA ILE A 687 -0.07 12.67 55.32
C ILE A 687 1.21 12.05 55.86
N LEU A 688 1.10 11.17 56.86
CA LEU A 688 2.26 10.45 57.39
C LEU A 688 2.90 9.54 56.34
N CYS A 689 2.11 8.95 55.44
CA CYS A 689 2.65 8.18 54.32
C CYS A 689 3.42 9.02 53.31
N VAL A 690 2.91 10.20 52.94
CA VAL A 690 3.67 11.12 52.09
C VAL A 690 4.98 11.54 52.76
N LEU A 691 4.96 11.81 54.07
CA LEU A 691 6.15 12.15 54.85
C LEU A 691 7.16 10.99 54.98
N ASP A 692 6.70 9.75 55.06
CA ASP A 692 7.57 8.57 54.97
C ASP A 692 8.19 8.46 53.57
N GLY A 693 7.43 8.77 52.53
CA GLY A 693 7.90 8.89 51.15
C GLY A 693 9.04 9.90 50.97
N PHE A 694 8.95 11.08 51.60
CA PHE A 694 10.07 12.05 51.67
C PHE A 694 11.36 11.47 52.27
N ALA A 695 11.22 10.53 53.20
CA ALA A 695 12.33 9.84 53.84
C ALA A 695 12.82 8.61 53.04
N GLY A 696 12.19 8.32 51.89
CA GLY A 696 12.44 7.11 51.09
C GLY A 696 11.98 5.83 51.78
N VAL A 697 10.99 5.92 52.68
CA VAL A 697 10.47 4.79 53.46
C VAL A 697 9.11 4.38 52.89
N PHE A 698 9.07 3.20 52.26
CA PHE A 698 7.88 2.69 51.57
C PHE A 698 7.33 1.40 52.20
N SER A 699 7.45 1.26 53.53
CA SER A 699 7.01 0.05 54.23
C SER A 699 5.50 -0.04 54.45
N VAL A 700 4.80 1.09 54.33
CA VAL A 700 3.34 1.20 54.50
C VAL A 700 2.67 1.67 53.21
N CYS A 701 3.35 2.52 52.43
CA CYS A 701 2.85 3.13 51.20
C CYS A 701 3.89 2.99 50.09
N ALA A 702 3.46 2.77 48.84
CA ALA A 702 4.35 2.70 47.67
C ALA A 702 4.55 4.09 47.05
N LEU A 703 5.63 4.26 46.28
CA LEU A 703 5.98 5.53 45.62
C LEU A 703 4.81 6.12 44.79
N PRO A 704 4.09 5.34 43.96
CA PRO A 704 2.94 5.85 43.19
C PRO A 704 1.75 6.34 44.03
N ASN A 705 1.72 6.00 45.33
CA ASN A 705 0.61 6.37 46.22
C ASN A 705 0.87 7.67 46.97
N VAL A 706 2.10 8.15 46.94
CA VAL A 706 2.54 9.34 47.69
C VAL A 706 3.07 10.46 46.79
N ASP A 707 3.26 10.17 45.51
CA ASP A 707 3.52 11.13 44.43
C ASP A 707 2.18 11.43 43.73
N LEU A 708 1.49 12.47 44.21
CA LEU A 708 0.11 12.79 43.84
C LEU A 708 0.03 13.99 42.90
N THR A 709 1.14 14.70 42.69
CA THR A 709 1.20 15.95 41.94
C THR A 709 2.33 15.97 40.92
N PRO A 710 2.09 16.54 39.72
CA PRO A 710 0.82 17.04 39.20
C PRO A 710 -0.17 15.91 38.87
N CYS A 711 -1.47 16.20 39.02
CA CYS A 711 -2.54 15.23 38.74
C CYS A 711 -3.05 15.37 37.28
N PRO A 712 -3.34 14.27 36.57
CA PRO A 712 -3.05 12.88 36.95
C PRO A 712 -1.59 12.50 36.65
N GLY A 713 -0.97 11.68 37.51
CA GLY A 713 0.24 10.92 37.18
C GLY A 713 1.49 11.18 38.02
N GLY A 714 1.51 12.17 38.92
CA GLY A 714 2.73 12.49 39.67
C GLY A 714 3.85 13.01 38.74
N ASP A 715 4.97 13.48 39.29
CA ASP A 715 6.15 13.85 38.48
C ASP A 715 7.42 13.03 38.80
N GLY A 716 7.28 11.97 39.59
CA GLY A 716 8.36 11.17 40.13
C GLY A 716 9.04 11.81 41.34
N ILE A 717 8.54 12.95 41.85
CA ILE A 717 9.16 13.72 42.93
C ILE A 717 8.14 13.91 44.06
N ILE A 718 8.37 13.21 45.16
CA ILE A 718 7.63 13.47 46.40
C ILE A 718 8.07 14.82 46.97
N ASP A 719 7.19 15.81 46.92
CA ASP A 719 7.38 17.14 47.44
C ASP A 719 6.17 17.66 48.25
N ILE A 720 6.20 18.96 48.56
CA ILE A 720 5.19 19.54 49.47
C ILE A 720 3.81 19.63 48.81
N PHE A 721 3.74 19.61 47.48
CA PHE A 721 2.50 19.64 46.73
C PHE A 721 1.73 18.32 46.88
N ASP A 722 2.42 17.19 47.11
CA ASP A 722 1.75 15.91 47.40
C ASP A 722 1.06 15.90 48.77
N ILE A 723 1.66 16.57 49.76
CA ILE A 723 0.99 16.78 51.06
C ILE A 723 -0.26 17.65 50.88
N LEU A 724 -0.18 18.67 50.02
CA LEU A 724 -1.33 19.53 49.72
C LEU A 724 -2.42 18.75 48.97
N ALA A 725 -2.05 17.81 48.10
CA ALA A 725 -2.99 16.91 47.44
C ALA A 725 -3.77 16.03 48.44
N VAL A 726 -3.10 15.45 49.44
CA VAL A 726 -3.79 14.72 50.52
C VAL A 726 -4.74 15.64 51.29
N LEU A 727 -4.34 16.88 51.58
CA LEU A 727 -5.20 17.85 52.27
C LEU A 727 -6.40 18.30 51.43
N ASP A 728 -6.23 18.41 50.11
CA ASP A 728 -7.33 18.65 49.18
C ASP A 728 -8.32 17.49 49.23
N GLY A 729 -7.85 16.25 49.19
CA GLY A 729 -8.65 15.05 49.42
C GLY A 729 -9.38 15.07 50.76
N PHE A 730 -8.69 15.43 51.84
CA PHE A 730 -9.24 15.57 53.20
C PHE A 730 -10.35 16.63 53.28
N SER A 731 -10.29 17.66 52.43
CA SER A 731 -11.33 18.70 52.30
C SER A 731 -12.51 18.30 51.41
N GLY A 732 -12.49 17.08 50.86
CA GLY A 732 -13.51 16.55 49.95
C GLY A 732 -13.33 17.00 48.50
N VAL A 733 -12.18 17.57 48.13
CA VAL A 733 -11.85 17.89 46.75
C VAL A 733 -11.37 16.59 46.08
N ASN A 734 -12.18 16.09 45.15
CA ASN A 734 -11.81 14.96 44.32
C ASN A 734 -11.25 15.49 42.99
N THR A 735 -9.92 15.49 42.86
CA THR A 735 -9.18 15.98 41.68
C THR A 735 -8.99 14.94 40.58
N CYS A 736 -9.61 13.75 40.69
CA CYS A 736 -9.64 12.73 39.63
C CYS A 736 -10.33 13.16 38.32
N ASN A 737 -10.76 14.43 38.23
CA ASN A 737 -11.35 15.06 37.04
C ASN A 737 -10.51 16.22 36.50
N CYS A 738 -9.22 16.30 36.82
CA CYS A 738 -8.36 17.29 36.17
C CYS A 738 -8.26 17.00 34.67
N PRO A 739 -8.61 17.95 33.79
CA PRO A 739 -8.26 17.83 32.38
C PRO A 739 -6.74 17.75 32.30
N ALA A 740 -6.22 16.76 31.56
CA ALA A 740 -4.80 16.70 31.22
C ALA A 740 -4.34 18.12 30.84
N GLY A 741 -3.24 18.58 31.44
CA GLY A 741 -2.70 19.90 31.17
C GLY A 741 -2.50 20.14 29.66
N PRO A 742 -2.43 21.41 29.22
CA PRO A 742 -2.32 21.77 27.81
C PRO A 742 -1.17 21.08 27.07
#